data_AF-L9K2V4-F1
#
_entry.id   AF-L9K2V4-F1
#
_cell.length_a   1.000
_cell.length_b   1.000
_cell.length_c   1.000
_cell.angle_alpha   90.00
_cell.angle_beta   90.00
_cell.angle_gamma   90.00
#
_symmetry.space_group_name_H-M   'P 1'
#
loop_
_entity.id
_entity.type
_entity.pdbx_description
1 polymer ?
#
loop_
_entity_poly.entity_id
_entity_poly.type
_entity_poly.pdbx_seq_one_letter_code
_entity_poly.pdbx_strand_id
1 'polypeptide(L)'
;MTDTRRRVKVYTLNEDRQWDDRGTGHVSSGYVERLKGMSLLVRAESDGSLLLESKINPNTAYQKQQDTLIVWSEAENYDLALSFQEKAGCDEIWEKICQVQGKDPSVDITQDLVDESEEERFDDMSSPGLELPSCELSRLEEIAELVASSLPSPLRREKLALALENEGYIKKLLELFHVCEDLENIEGLHHLYEIIKGIFLLNRTALFEVMFSEECIMDVIGCLEYDPALSQPRKHREFLTKTAKFKEVIPISDPELKQKIHQTYRVQYIQDMVLPTPSVFEENMLSTLHSFIFFNKVEIVGMLQVQGKDPSVDITQDLVDESEEERFDDMSSPGLELPSCELSRLEEIAELVASSLPSPLRREKLALALENEGYIKKLLELFHVCEDLENIEGLHHLYEIIKGIFLLNRTALFEVMFSEECIMDVIGCLEYDPALSQPRKHREFLTKTAKFKEVIPISDPELKQKIHQTYRVQYIQDMVLPTPSVFEENMLSTLHSFIFFNKVEIVGMLQEDEKFLTDLFAQLTDEATDEEKRQELGMDDTQVRSAATDIFSYLVEYNPSMVREFVMQEAQQNDDDILLINLIIEHMICDTDPELGGAVQLMGLLRTLVDPENMLATANKTEKTEFLGFFYKHCMHVLTAPLLANTTEDKPSKETVSAWLPGYLLMKDLINNKLAI
;
A
#
# COMPACT_ATOMS: atom_id res chain seq x y z
N MET A 1 22.26 13.66 -45.43
CA MET A 1 21.08 13.26 -44.65
C MET A 1 21.61 12.40 -43.54
N THR A 2 21.48 12.84 -42.29
CA THR A 2 21.86 12.07 -41.10
C THR A 2 20.97 10.83 -41.03
N ASP A 3 21.56 9.65 -40.82
CA ASP A 3 20.83 8.39 -40.80
C ASP A 3 20.04 8.26 -39.49
N THR A 4 18.78 8.70 -39.50
CA THR A 4 17.90 8.68 -38.33
C THR A 4 17.47 7.27 -37.94
N ARG A 5 17.60 6.30 -38.85
CA ARG A 5 17.16 4.92 -38.64
C ARG A 5 17.95 4.21 -37.56
N ARG A 6 19.25 4.52 -37.39
CA ARG A 6 20.10 3.94 -36.35
C ARG A 6 20.40 4.89 -35.20
N ARG A 7 19.71 6.03 -35.13
CA ARG A 7 19.95 7.04 -34.12
C ARG A 7 19.29 6.65 -32.79
N VAL A 8 20.09 6.62 -31.73
CA VAL A 8 19.68 6.18 -30.39
C VAL A 8 20.18 7.13 -29.31
N LYS A 9 19.46 7.22 -28.19
CA LYS A 9 19.98 7.69 -26.91
C LYS A 9 20.35 6.51 -26.02
N VAL A 10 21.50 6.61 -25.36
CA VAL A 10 21.96 5.60 -24.40
C VAL A 10 21.65 6.08 -23.00
N TYR A 11 21.04 5.23 -22.19
CA TYR A 11 20.77 5.52 -20.78
C TYR A 11 21.41 4.47 -19.88
N THR A 12 21.89 4.91 -18.72
CA THR A 12 22.28 4.02 -17.61
C THR A 12 21.44 4.35 -16.40
N LEU A 13 21.02 3.35 -15.65
CA LEU A 13 20.36 3.56 -14.37
C LEU A 13 21.40 3.99 -13.32
N ASN A 14 21.15 5.08 -12.61
CA ASN A 14 22.04 5.58 -11.55
C ASN A 14 21.60 5.08 -10.15
N GLU A 15 22.37 5.44 -9.12
CA GLU A 15 22.12 5.02 -7.73
C GLU A 15 20.76 5.51 -7.19
N ASP A 16 20.24 6.62 -7.74
CA ASP A 16 18.91 7.19 -7.42
C ASP A 16 17.77 6.56 -8.26
N ARG A 17 18.06 5.47 -8.99
CA ARG A 17 17.15 4.80 -9.94
C ARG A 17 16.56 5.71 -11.01
N GLN A 18 17.29 6.76 -11.40
CA GLN A 18 16.96 7.60 -12.55
C GLN A 18 17.80 7.21 -13.78
N TRP A 19 17.19 7.33 -14.96
CA TRP A 19 17.88 7.07 -16.22
C TRP A 19 18.75 8.27 -16.61
N ASP A 20 20.05 8.14 -16.41
CA ASP A 20 21.02 9.14 -16.83
C ASP A 20 21.29 9.05 -18.35
N ASP A 21 21.05 10.15 -19.06
CA ASP A 21 21.36 10.27 -20.50
C ASP A 21 22.89 10.30 -20.70
N ARG A 22 23.44 9.21 -21.25
CA ARG A 22 24.86 9.07 -21.60
C ARG A 22 25.22 9.75 -22.92
N GLY A 23 24.23 10.19 -23.68
CA GLY A 23 24.39 10.89 -24.95
C GLY A 23 23.67 10.21 -26.10
N THR A 24 23.60 10.95 -27.21
CA THR A 24 22.98 10.50 -28.46
C THR A 24 24.04 10.01 -29.44
N GLY A 25 23.77 8.88 -30.10
CA GLY A 25 24.69 8.24 -31.02
C GLY A 25 23.99 7.39 -32.08
N HIS A 26 24.79 6.70 -32.89
CA HIS A 26 24.30 5.73 -33.88
C HIS A 26 24.68 4.31 -33.47
N VAL A 27 23.69 3.42 -33.40
CA VAL A 27 23.87 2.01 -33.00
C VAL A 27 24.19 1.11 -34.19
N SER A 28 25.16 0.23 -33.99
CA SER A 28 25.55 -0.82 -34.92
C SER A 28 25.81 -2.11 -34.16
N SER A 29 25.78 -3.24 -34.86
CA SER A 29 26.17 -4.54 -34.30
C SER A 29 27.37 -5.08 -35.08
N GLY A 30 28.36 -5.62 -34.37
CA GLY A 30 29.58 -6.12 -34.98
C GLY A 30 30.31 -7.12 -34.08
N TYR A 31 31.10 -8.01 -34.68
CA TYR A 31 31.93 -8.93 -33.91
C TYR A 31 33.13 -8.20 -33.33
N VAL A 32 33.30 -8.24 -32.01
CA VAL A 32 34.37 -7.58 -31.28
C VAL A 32 35.35 -8.63 -30.76
N GLU A 33 36.57 -8.65 -31.31
CA GLU A 33 37.59 -9.67 -31.05
C GLU A 33 37.93 -9.79 -29.55
N ARG A 34 38.07 -8.65 -28.85
CA ARG A 34 38.39 -8.62 -27.41
C ARG A 34 37.28 -9.20 -26.51
N LEU A 35 36.02 -9.14 -26.96
CA LEU A 35 34.85 -9.67 -26.25
C LEU A 35 34.47 -11.08 -26.74
N LYS A 36 35.10 -11.55 -27.82
CA LYS A 36 34.85 -12.86 -28.46
C LYS A 36 33.36 -13.09 -28.72
N GLY A 37 32.69 -12.11 -29.34
CA GLY A 37 31.26 -12.20 -29.59
C GLY A 37 30.71 -11.04 -30.43
N MET A 38 29.45 -11.20 -30.85
CA MET A 38 28.68 -10.10 -31.43
C MET A 38 28.37 -9.08 -30.33
N SER A 39 28.55 -7.81 -30.63
CA SER A 39 28.38 -6.71 -29.67
C SER A 39 27.54 -5.58 -30.26
N LEU A 40 26.82 -4.88 -29.38
CA LEU A 40 26.18 -3.60 -29.65
C LEU A 40 27.20 -2.47 -29.47
N LEU A 41 27.31 -1.62 -30.48
CA LEU A 41 28.27 -0.53 -30.56
C LEU A 41 27.53 0.77 -30.83
N VAL A 42 27.62 1.75 -29.93
CA VAL A 42 27.02 3.08 -30.13
C VAL A 42 28.12 4.12 -30.29
N ARG A 43 28.13 4.85 -31.40
CA ARG A 43 29.07 5.95 -31.65
C ARG A 43 28.41 7.31 -31.44
N ALA A 44 29.00 8.17 -30.63
CA ALA A 44 28.48 9.49 -30.30
C ALA A 44 28.33 10.38 -31.54
N GLU A 45 27.24 11.17 -31.60
CA GLU A 45 27.09 12.21 -32.63
C GLU A 45 28.03 13.40 -32.44
N SER A 46 28.45 13.67 -31.19
CA SER A 46 29.25 14.82 -30.82
C SER A 46 30.68 14.77 -31.37
N ASP A 47 31.34 13.61 -31.24
CA ASP A 47 32.78 13.46 -31.53
C ASP A 47 33.15 12.11 -32.18
N GLY A 48 32.17 11.22 -32.41
CA GLY A 48 32.39 9.90 -32.98
C GLY A 48 33.03 8.88 -32.01
N SER A 49 33.20 9.23 -30.73
CA SER A 49 33.67 8.33 -29.68
C SER A 49 32.69 7.17 -29.46
N LEU A 50 33.18 6.10 -28.82
CA LEU A 50 32.37 4.92 -28.54
C LEU A 50 31.66 5.12 -27.19
N LEU A 51 30.35 5.35 -27.21
CA LEU A 51 29.51 5.51 -26.00
C LEU A 51 29.18 4.18 -25.35
N LEU A 52 29.00 3.14 -26.16
CA LEU A 52 28.64 1.79 -25.69
C LEU A 52 29.38 0.73 -26.50
N GLU A 53 29.93 -0.26 -25.80
CA GLU A 53 30.47 -1.50 -26.36
C GLU A 53 30.06 -2.67 -25.46
N SER A 54 28.87 -3.21 -25.71
CA SER A 54 28.24 -4.28 -24.92
C SER A 54 28.19 -5.57 -25.73
N LYS A 55 28.60 -6.70 -25.13
CA LYS A 55 28.52 -8.02 -25.76
C LYS A 55 27.09 -8.55 -25.65
N ILE A 56 26.53 -9.06 -26.76
CA ILE A 56 25.26 -9.77 -26.72
C ILE A 56 25.53 -11.16 -26.12
N ASN A 57 25.27 -11.30 -24.82
CA ASN A 57 25.44 -12.56 -24.11
C ASN A 57 24.24 -13.47 -24.37
N PRO A 58 24.43 -14.79 -24.52
CA PRO A 58 23.34 -15.74 -24.77
C PRO A 58 22.26 -15.78 -23.67
N ASN A 59 22.64 -15.45 -22.42
CA ASN A 59 21.80 -15.61 -21.23
C ASN A 59 21.25 -14.28 -20.69
N THR A 60 21.59 -13.14 -21.30
CA THR A 60 21.07 -11.84 -20.87
C THR A 60 19.63 -11.69 -21.33
N ALA A 61 18.71 -11.36 -20.42
CA ALA A 61 17.34 -11.01 -20.75
C ALA A 61 17.30 -9.61 -21.36
N TYR A 62 17.19 -9.52 -22.68
CA TYR A 62 16.87 -8.26 -23.35
C TYR A 62 15.35 -8.13 -23.39
N GLN A 63 14.84 -6.93 -23.10
CA GLN A 63 13.42 -6.61 -23.17
C GLN A 63 13.18 -5.47 -24.17
N LYS A 64 12.21 -5.66 -25.06
CA LYS A 64 11.72 -4.64 -25.95
C LYS A 64 10.47 -3.99 -25.34
N GLN A 65 10.51 -2.67 -25.16
CA GLN A 65 9.38 -1.90 -24.60
C GLN A 65 8.93 -0.84 -25.60
N GLN A 66 7.61 -0.60 -25.66
CA GLN A 66 7.01 0.52 -26.41
C GLN A 66 7.51 0.65 -27.87
N ASP A 67 7.79 -0.49 -28.53
CA ASP A 67 8.34 -0.61 -29.89
C ASP A 67 9.72 0.03 -30.17
N THR A 68 10.22 0.91 -29.31
CA THR A 68 11.38 1.78 -29.58
C THR A 68 12.42 1.78 -28.47
N LEU A 69 12.24 0.96 -27.43
CA LEU A 69 13.19 0.80 -26.32
C LEU A 69 13.71 -0.63 -26.27
N ILE A 70 15.01 -0.79 -26.02
CA ILE A 70 15.63 -2.06 -25.66
C ILE A 70 16.35 -1.88 -24.33
N VAL A 71 15.98 -2.67 -23.32
CA VAL A 71 16.48 -2.60 -21.94
C VAL A 71 17.13 -3.92 -21.56
N TRP A 72 18.25 -3.89 -20.85
CA TRP A 72 18.90 -5.08 -20.30
C TRP A 72 19.83 -4.73 -19.14
N SER A 73 20.13 -5.73 -18.30
CA SER A 73 21.18 -5.64 -17.27
C SER A 73 22.51 -6.15 -17.83
N GLU A 74 23.54 -5.32 -17.81
CA GLU A 74 24.89 -5.66 -18.29
C GLU A 74 25.72 -6.34 -17.19
N ALA A 75 25.50 -5.98 -15.92
CA ALA A 75 26.05 -6.59 -14.73
C ALA A 75 25.13 -6.37 -13.52
N GLU A 76 25.46 -6.96 -12.38
CA GLU A 76 24.77 -6.74 -11.11
C GLU A 76 24.75 -5.24 -10.77
N ASN A 77 23.55 -4.66 -10.61
CA ASN A 77 23.31 -3.22 -10.43
C ASN A 77 23.80 -2.31 -11.58
N TYR A 78 23.87 -2.81 -12.80
CA TYR A 78 24.24 -2.01 -13.97
C TYR A 78 23.31 -2.23 -15.16
N ASP A 79 22.23 -1.43 -15.20
CA ASP A 79 21.18 -1.48 -16.22
C ASP A 79 21.39 -0.46 -17.34
N LEU A 80 21.12 -0.90 -18.56
CA LEU A 80 21.27 -0.13 -19.78
C LEU A 80 19.97 -0.09 -20.57
N ALA A 81 19.71 1.06 -21.21
CA ALA A 81 18.64 1.20 -22.18
C ALA A 81 19.11 1.92 -23.44
N LEU A 82 18.64 1.42 -24.59
CA LEU A 82 18.74 2.09 -25.88
C LEU A 82 17.37 2.58 -26.31
N SER A 83 17.24 3.89 -26.46
CA SER A 83 16.02 4.52 -26.98
C SER A 83 16.21 4.93 -28.42
N PHE A 84 15.44 4.32 -29.31
CA PHE A 84 15.51 4.50 -30.75
C PHE A 84 14.59 5.62 -31.20
N GLN A 85 15.09 6.44 -32.13
CA GLN A 85 14.26 7.45 -32.77
C GLN A 85 13.22 6.84 -33.73
N GLU A 86 13.53 5.69 -34.33
CA GLU A 86 12.66 5.00 -35.28
C GLU A 86 12.45 3.53 -34.90
N LYS A 87 11.20 3.07 -34.91
CA LYS A 87 10.83 1.66 -34.69
C LYS A 87 11.58 0.70 -35.62
N ALA A 88 11.75 1.06 -36.89
CA ALA A 88 12.49 0.25 -37.86
C ALA A 88 13.96 0.01 -37.45
N GLY A 89 14.57 0.97 -36.76
CA GLY A 89 15.92 0.82 -36.19
C GLY A 89 15.96 -0.13 -34.99
N CYS A 90 14.96 -0.01 -34.12
CA CYS A 90 14.77 -0.89 -32.97
C CYS A 90 14.58 -2.34 -33.44
N ASP A 91 13.68 -2.56 -34.40
CA ASP A 91 13.39 -3.87 -34.99
C ASP A 91 14.67 -4.54 -35.56
N GLU A 92 15.51 -3.81 -36.28
CA GLU A 92 16.76 -4.35 -36.84
C GLU A 92 17.78 -4.79 -35.78
N ILE A 93 17.91 -4.03 -34.69
CA ILE A 93 18.80 -4.40 -33.59
C ILE A 93 18.20 -5.56 -32.80
N TRP A 94 16.88 -5.55 -32.59
CA TRP A 94 16.16 -6.63 -31.92
C TRP A 94 16.30 -7.96 -32.64
N GLU A 95 16.08 -7.98 -33.97
CA GLU A 95 16.32 -9.16 -34.81
C GLU A 95 17.75 -9.69 -34.68
N LYS A 96 18.73 -8.78 -34.55
CA LYS A 96 20.12 -9.19 -34.36
C LYS A 96 20.37 -9.82 -32.99
N ILE A 97 19.81 -9.26 -31.93
CA ILE A 97 19.89 -9.83 -30.58
C ILE A 97 19.25 -11.21 -30.56
N CYS A 98 18.03 -11.34 -31.10
CA CYS A 98 17.32 -12.61 -31.20
C CYS A 98 18.10 -13.64 -32.03
N GLN A 99 18.71 -13.22 -33.14
CA GLN A 99 19.56 -14.10 -33.96
C GLN A 99 20.77 -14.64 -33.18
N VAL A 100 21.40 -13.81 -32.34
CA VAL A 100 22.56 -14.23 -31.53
C VAL A 100 22.13 -15.18 -30.42
N GLN A 101 20.96 -14.98 -29.82
CA GLN A 101 20.42 -15.82 -28.74
C GLN A 101 19.61 -17.03 -29.23
N GLY A 102 19.35 -17.16 -30.53
CA GLY A 102 18.55 -18.25 -31.10
C GLY A 102 17.05 -18.15 -30.79
N LYS A 103 16.53 -16.93 -30.62
CA LYS A 103 15.14 -16.64 -30.26
C LYS A 103 14.35 -16.12 -31.47
N ASP A 104 13.02 -16.25 -31.42
CA ASP A 104 12.15 -15.67 -32.45
C ASP A 104 12.05 -14.15 -32.27
N PRO A 105 12.26 -13.32 -33.32
CA PRO A 105 12.13 -11.87 -33.22
C PRO A 105 10.74 -11.35 -32.80
N SER A 106 9.70 -12.20 -32.79
CA SER A 106 8.36 -11.84 -32.32
C SER A 106 8.21 -11.78 -30.79
N VAL A 107 9.23 -12.19 -30.02
CA VAL A 107 9.19 -12.10 -28.56
C VAL A 107 9.47 -10.67 -28.10
N ASP A 108 8.86 -10.27 -26.98
CA ASP A 108 9.15 -8.98 -26.32
C ASP A 108 10.24 -9.10 -25.26
N ILE A 109 10.57 -10.32 -24.81
CA ILE A 109 11.69 -10.63 -23.90
C ILE A 109 12.44 -11.85 -24.45
N THR A 110 13.76 -11.75 -24.56
CA THR A 110 14.54 -12.79 -25.26
C THR A 110 14.88 -13.99 -24.39
N GLN A 111 15.06 -13.79 -23.09
CA GLN A 111 15.04 -14.88 -22.13
C GLN A 111 13.69 -14.84 -21.46
N ASP A 112 13.10 -16.01 -21.22
CA ASP A 112 12.05 -16.07 -20.21
C ASP A 112 12.71 -15.47 -18.96
N LEU A 113 12.14 -14.38 -18.43
CA LEU A 113 12.39 -14.03 -17.03
C LEU A 113 12.20 -15.36 -16.34
N VAL A 114 13.24 -15.87 -15.68
CA VAL A 114 13.14 -17.12 -14.96
C VAL A 114 12.01 -16.86 -13.96
N ASP A 115 10.79 -17.24 -14.31
CA ASP A 115 9.84 -17.73 -13.36
C ASP A 115 10.66 -18.83 -12.71
N GLU A 116 11.07 -18.59 -11.46
CA GLU A 116 11.90 -19.48 -10.64
C GLU A 116 11.25 -20.88 -10.44
N SER A 117 10.21 -21.16 -11.22
CA SER A 117 9.37 -22.35 -11.30
C SER A 117 9.89 -23.44 -12.26
N GLU A 118 10.80 -23.16 -13.21
CA GLU A 118 11.31 -24.24 -14.10
C GLU A 118 12.56 -24.99 -13.60
N GLU A 119 13.28 -24.48 -12.59
CA GLU A 119 14.22 -25.30 -11.82
C GLU A 119 13.50 -26.30 -10.87
N GLU A 120 12.18 -26.18 -10.70
CA GLU A 120 11.37 -27.02 -9.80
C GLU A 120 11.24 -28.49 -10.25
N ARG A 121 11.65 -28.86 -11.47
CA ARG A 121 11.44 -30.24 -11.96
C ARG A 121 12.58 -31.22 -11.72
N PHE A 122 13.76 -30.79 -11.30
CA PHE A 122 14.90 -31.72 -11.14
C PHE A 122 15.35 -31.99 -9.71
N ASP A 123 14.88 -31.23 -8.70
CA ASP A 123 15.32 -31.42 -7.32
C ASP A 123 14.37 -32.24 -6.42
N ASP A 124 13.16 -32.56 -6.89
CA ASP A 124 12.12 -33.23 -6.07
C ASP A 124 12.25 -34.77 -5.98
N MET A 125 13.44 -35.34 -6.16
CA MET A 125 13.63 -36.79 -5.93
C MET A 125 14.85 -37.18 -5.09
N SER A 126 15.71 -36.23 -4.68
CA SER A 126 16.88 -36.60 -3.86
C SER A 126 17.66 -35.46 -3.18
N SER A 127 17.06 -34.31 -2.85
CA SER A 127 17.75 -33.33 -1.97
C SER A 127 17.63 -33.75 -0.49
N PRO A 128 18.72 -33.85 0.29
CA PRO A 128 18.65 -34.00 1.74
C PRO A 128 17.84 -32.83 2.36
N GLY A 129 17.21 -33.07 3.51
CA GLY A 129 16.57 -31.98 4.27
C GLY A 129 17.56 -30.83 4.52
N LEU A 130 17.08 -29.60 4.49
CA LEU A 130 17.91 -28.44 4.85
C LEU A 130 18.20 -28.52 6.36
N GLU A 131 19.42 -28.91 6.71
CA GLU A 131 19.88 -28.97 8.10
C GLU A 131 20.52 -27.64 8.50
N LEU A 132 20.05 -27.05 9.60
CA LEU A 132 20.63 -25.81 10.13
C LEU A 132 21.98 -26.10 10.81
N PRO A 133 23.03 -25.31 10.52
CA PRO A 133 24.27 -25.32 11.27
C PRO A 133 24.04 -25.14 12.77
N SER A 134 24.88 -25.68 13.64
CA SER A 134 24.86 -25.34 15.07
C SER A 134 25.18 -23.86 15.27
N CYS A 135 24.44 -23.19 16.16
CA CYS A 135 24.74 -21.81 16.55
C CYS A 135 26.05 -21.75 17.35
N GLU A 136 27.16 -21.55 16.64
CA GLU A 136 28.50 -21.37 17.21
C GLU A 136 29.20 -20.19 16.54
N LEU A 137 30.03 -19.44 17.29
CA LEU A 137 30.74 -18.27 16.77
C LEU A 137 31.55 -18.56 15.50
N SER A 138 32.18 -19.74 15.41
CA SER A 138 32.98 -20.14 14.24
C SER A 138 32.17 -20.51 13.01
N ARG A 139 30.83 -20.60 13.12
CA ARG A 139 29.91 -20.98 12.05
C ARG A 139 28.99 -19.84 11.61
N LEU A 140 29.14 -18.63 12.16
CA LEU A 140 28.30 -17.49 11.81
C LEU A 140 28.37 -17.13 10.32
N GLU A 141 29.56 -17.21 9.71
CA GLU A 141 29.74 -17.01 8.27
C GLU A 141 28.96 -18.06 7.45
N GLU A 142 29.07 -19.34 7.82
CA GLU A 142 28.33 -20.46 7.19
C GLU A 142 26.81 -20.27 7.30
N ILE A 143 26.32 -19.79 8.46
CA ILE A 143 24.89 -19.51 8.66
C ILE A 143 24.45 -18.32 7.80
N ALA A 144 25.25 -17.25 7.73
CA ALA A 144 24.95 -16.09 6.90
C ALA A 144 24.87 -16.47 5.41
N GLU A 145 25.83 -17.25 4.91
CA GLU A 145 25.82 -17.77 3.54
C GLU A 145 24.62 -18.69 3.26
N LEU A 146 24.24 -19.54 4.23
CA LEU A 146 23.07 -20.39 4.10
C LEU A 146 21.78 -19.58 3.98
N VAL A 147 21.61 -18.56 4.83
CA VAL A 147 20.44 -17.66 4.78
C VAL A 147 20.44 -16.90 3.45
N ALA A 148 21.53 -16.22 3.10
CA ALA A 148 21.65 -15.43 1.89
C ALA A 148 21.43 -16.26 0.61
N SER A 149 21.99 -17.47 0.53
CA SER A 149 21.79 -18.37 -0.62
C SER A 149 20.39 -19.00 -0.69
N SER A 150 19.61 -18.92 0.39
CA SER A 150 18.24 -19.44 0.43
C SER A 150 17.20 -18.38 0.04
N LEU A 151 17.48 -17.09 0.23
CA LEU A 151 16.54 -15.99 -0.05
C LEU A 151 16.09 -15.86 -1.52
N PRO A 152 16.92 -16.11 -2.53
CA PRO A 152 16.49 -16.04 -3.92
C PRO A 152 15.62 -17.23 -4.37
N SER A 153 15.56 -18.33 -3.60
CA SER A 153 14.85 -19.55 -4.01
C SER A 153 13.60 -19.77 -3.16
N PRO A 154 12.36 -19.68 -3.70
CA PRO A 154 11.12 -19.87 -2.95
C PRO A 154 11.05 -21.17 -2.13
N LEU A 155 11.48 -22.29 -2.71
CA LEU A 155 11.49 -23.59 -2.02
C LEU A 155 12.46 -23.63 -0.83
N ARG A 156 13.67 -23.08 -1.00
CA ARG A 156 14.66 -22.99 0.08
C ARG A 156 14.26 -21.97 1.14
N ARG A 157 13.63 -20.84 0.78
CA ARG A 157 13.02 -19.90 1.73
C ARG A 157 12.00 -20.63 2.62
N GLU A 158 11.11 -21.41 2.02
CA GLU A 158 10.08 -22.17 2.75
C GLU A 158 10.71 -23.20 3.70
N LYS A 159 11.67 -24.00 3.21
CA LYS A 159 12.38 -24.99 4.04
C LYS A 159 13.16 -24.33 5.18
N LEU A 160 13.81 -23.20 4.92
CA LEU A 160 14.57 -22.42 5.91
C LEU A 160 13.64 -21.83 6.97
N ALA A 161 12.51 -21.23 6.58
CA ALA A 161 11.53 -20.68 7.51
C ALA A 161 11.01 -21.77 8.47
N LEU A 162 10.59 -22.92 7.94
CA LEU A 162 10.12 -24.05 8.75
C LEU A 162 11.19 -24.60 9.72
N ALA A 163 12.46 -24.62 9.31
CA ALA A 163 13.56 -25.05 10.16
C ALA A 163 13.81 -24.06 11.31
N LEU A 164 13.79 -22.76 11.01
CA LEU A 164 13.98 -21.69 12.01
C LEU A 164 12.85 -21.63 13.05
N GLU A 165 11.60 -21.91 12.64
CA GLU A 165 10.42 -21.95 13.51
C GLU A 165 10.50 -23.05 14.57
N ASN A 166 10.98 -24.25 14.21
CA ASN A 166 10.88 -25.43 15.07
C ASN A 166 12.03 -25.58 16.10
N GLU A 167 13.15 -24.89 15.91
CA GLU A 167 14.39 -25.17 16.66
C GLU A 167 14.73 -24.14 17.76
N GLY A 168 13.90 -23.10 17.93
CA GLY A 168 14.22 -21.95 18.79
C GLY A 168 15.53 -21.27 18.36
N TYR A 169 15.86 -21.37 17.07
CA TYR A 169 17.17 -21.04 16.51
C TYR A 169 17.50 -19.55 16.66
N ILE A 170 16.51 -18.69 16.47
CA ILE A 170 16.62 -17.24 16.63
C ILE A 170 17.13 -16.88 18.03
N LYS A 171 16.57 -17.48 19.10
CA LYS A 171 17.01 -17.19 20.46
C LYS A 171 18.49 -17.54 20.69
N LYS A 172 18.95 -18.67 20.13
CA LYS A 172 20.36 -19.08 20.21
C LYS A 172 21.29 -18.14 19.43
N LEU A 173 20.83 -17.60 18.29
CA LEU A 173 21.58 -16.57 17.56
C LEU A 173 21.71 -15.27 18.38
N LEU A 174 20.64 -14.87 19.07
CA LEU A 174 20.66 -13.70 19.96
C LEU A 174 21.55 -13.92 21.19
N GLU A 175 21.65 -15.15 21.71
CA GLU A 175 22.65 -15.50 22.73
C GLU A 175 24.09 -15.30 22.22
N LEU A 176 24.37 -15.68 20.96
CA LEU A 176 25.68 -15.42 20.34
C LEU A 176 25.93 -13.94 20.08
N PHE A 177 24.88 -13.16 19.80
CA PHE A 177 24.99 -11.70 19.67
C PHE A 177 25.54 -11.06 20.94
N HIS A 178 25.01 -11.41 22.11
CA HIS A 178 25.54 -10.93 23.39
C HIS A 178 27.02 -11.29 23.58
N VAL A 179 27.41 -12.52 23.23
CA VAL A 179 28.81 -12.96 23.31
C VAL A 179 29.69 -12.18 22.33
N CYS A 180 29.22 -11.91 21.11
CA CYS A 180 29.98 -11.12 20.13
C CYS A 180 30.14 -9.67 20.59
N GLU A 181 29.10 -9.08 21.17
CA GLU A 181 29.10 -7.72 21.69
C GLU A 181 30.06 -7.59 22.88
N ASP A 182 30.02 -8.53 23.83
CA ASP A 182 30.93 -8.59 24.99
C ASP A 182 32.40 -8.76 24.58
N LEU A 183 32.66 -9.48 23.49
CA LEU A 183 34.00 -9.71 22.96
C LEU A 183 34.47 -8.62 21.97
N GLU A 184 33.62 -7.63 21.68
CA GLU A 184 33.83 -6.62 20.61
C GLU A 184 34.16 -7.27 19.25
N ASN A 185 33.58 -8.45 18.97
CA ASN A 185 33.81 -9.21 17.73
C ASN A 185 32.97 -8.64 16.58
N ILE A 186 33.48 -7.58 15.94
CA ILE A 186 32.80 -6.87 14.85
C ILE A 186 32.44 -7.79 13.67
N GLU A 187 33.31 -8.72 13.30
CA GLU A 187 33.06 -9.66 12.20
C GLU A 187 31.86 -10.58 12.51
N GLY A 188 31.80 -11.12 13.74
CA GLY A 188 30.64 -11.89 14.19
C GLY A 188 29.34 -11.07 14.22
N LEU A 189 29.42 -9.80 14.64
CA LEU A 189 28.27 -8.89 14.67
C LEU A 189 27.76 -8.55 13.26
N HIS A 190 28.65 -8.39 12.28
CA HIS A 190 28.28 -8.21 10.87
C HIS A 190 27.58 -9.46 10.30
N HIS A 191 28.07 -10.66 10.61
CA HIS A 191 27.37 -11.89 10.19
C HIS A 191 25.99 -11.99 10.84
N LEU A 192 25.86 -11.63 12.12
CA LEU A 192 24.57 -11.62 12.82
C LEU A 192 23.60 -10.57 12.24
N TYR A 193 24.10 -9.41 11.83
CA TYR A 193 23.31 -8.42 11.09
C TYR A 193 22.72 -9.04 9.82
N GLU A 194 23.55 -9.66 8.97
CA GLU A 194 23.11 -10.27 7.71
C GLU A 194 22.15 -11.43 7.93
N ILE A 195 22.39 -12.26 8.94
CA ILE A 195 21.50 -13.36 9.32
C ILE A 195 20.12 -12.82 9.74
N ILE A 196 20.08 -11.88 10.68
CA ILE A 196 18.82 -11.33 11.19
C ILE A 196 18.06 -10.59 10.08
N LYS A 197 18.75 -9.80 9.27
CA LYS A 197 18.16 -9.15 8.08
C LYS A 197 17.60 -10.17 7.09
N GLY A 198 18.35 -11.24 6.82
CA GLY A 198 17.87 -12.32 5.95
C GLY A 198 16.64 -13.03 6.51
N ILE A 199 16.59 -13.30 7.82
CA ILE A 199 15.41 -13.89 8.48
C ILE A 199 14.20 -12.95 8.35
N PHE A 200 14.39 -11.64 8.49
CA PHE A 200 13.33 -10.66 8.25
C PHE A 200 12.74 -10.76 6.84
N LEU A 201 13.61 -10.87 5.82
CA LEU A 201 13.23 -10.94 4.41
C LEU A 201 12.51 -12.25 4.04
N LEU A 202 12.47 -13.25 4.92
CA LEU A 202 11.63 -14.44 4.72
C LEU A 202 10.13 -14.08 4.78
N ASN A 203 9.77 -12.97 5.44
CA ASN A 203 8.41 -12.43 5.50
C ASN A 203 7.38 -13.43 6.06
N ARG A 204 7.66 -14.02 7.24
CA ARG A 204 6.80 -15.04 7.88
C ARG A 204 6.36 -14.59 9.26
N THR A 205 5.05 -14.64 9.50
CA THR A 205 4.43 -14.22 10.76
C THR A 205 5.00 -14.95 11.98
N ALA A 206 5.20 -16.27 11.89
CA ALA A 206 5.71 -17.07 13.01
C ALA A 206 7.14 -16.66 13.43
N LEU A 207 7.99 -16.25 12.48
CA LEU A 207 9.33 -15.75 12.77
C LEU A 207 9.25 -14.37 13.43
N PHE A 208 8.37 -13.49 12.93
CA PHE A 208 8.09 -12.18 13.52
C PHE A 208 7.58 -12.27 14.96
N GLU A 209 6.69 -13.21 15.28
CA GLU A 209 6.24 -13.44 16.65
C GLU A 209 7.40 -13.72 17.61
N VAL A 210 8.37 -14.53 17.18
CA VAL A 210 9.57 -14.83 17.98
C VAL A 210 10.48 -13.61 18.08
N MET A 211 10.83 -12.99 16.95
CA MET A 211 11.75 -11.85 16.88
C MET A 211 11.24 -10.63 17.63
N PHE A 212 9.93 -10.38 17.58
CA PHE A 212 9.28 -9.22 18.21
C PHE A 212 8.75 -9.52 19.60
N SER A 213 8.96 -10.74 20.12
CA SER A 213 8.67 -11.03 21.53
C SER A 213 9.42 -10.06 22.46
N GLU A 214 8.85 -9.79 23.63
CA GLU A 214 9.42 -8.84 24.60
C GLU A 214 10.88 -9.15 24.96
N GLU A 215 11.23 -10.43 25.04
CA GLU A 215 12.58 -10.92 25.36
C GLU A 215 13.58 -10.68 24.22
N CYS A 216 13.14 -10.71 22.96
CA CYS A 216 14.03 -10.77 21.80
C CYS A 216 14.16 -9.43 21.07
N ILE A 217 13.12 -8.60 21.08
CA ILE A 217 13.02 -7.43 20.16
C ILE A 217 14.18 -6.45 20.31
N MET A 218 14.66 -6.21 21.53
CA MET A 218 15.78 -5.31 21.76
C MET A 218 17.09 -5.89 21.20
N ASP A 219 17.29 -7.20 21.32
CA ASP A 219 18.49 -7.87 20.82
C ASP A 219 18.48 -7.96 19.29
N VAL A 220 17.29 -8.14 18.70
CA VAL A 220 17.08 -8.06 17.25
C VAL A 220 17.45 -6.67 16.72
N ILE A 221 16.97 -5.61 17.38
CA ILE A 221 17.37 -4.23 17.05
C ILE A 221 18.89 -4.05 17.22
N GLY A 222 19.46 -4.63 18.28
CA GLY A 222 20.91 -4.63 18.52
C GLY A 222 21.71 -5.28 17.40
N CYS A 223 21.27 -6.42 16.88
CA CYS A 223 21.91 -7.05 15.72
C CYS A 223 21.87 -6.11 14.49
N LEU A 224 20.72 -5.44 14.27
CA LEU A 224 20.52 -4.52 13.14
C LEU A 224 21.29 -3.20 13.27
N GLU A 225 21.92 -2.89 14.42
CA GLU A 225 22.79 -1.72 14.58
C GLU A 225 24.12 -1.87 13.82
N TYR A 226 24.58 -3.09 13.58
CA TYR A 226 25.91 -3.43 13.05
C TYR A 226 25.92 -3.63 11.53
N ASP A 227 25.29 -2.72 10.79
CA ASP A 227 25.29 -2.72 9.32
C ASP A 227 26.73 -2.63 8.77
N PRO A 228 27.21 -3.64 8.01
CA PRO A 228 28.57 -3.66 7.46
C PRO A 228 28.86 -2.52 6.48
N ALA A 229 27.83 -1.92 5.88
CA ALA A 229 27.98 -0.79 4.96
C ALA A 229 28.33 0.52 5.69
N LEU A 230 28.15 0.58 7.01
CA LEU A 230 28.38 1.77 7.82
C LEU A 230 29.70 1.69 8.58
N SER A 231 30.40 2.82 8.71
CA SER A 231 31.68 2.88 9.42
C SER A 231 31.57 2.75 10.94
N GLN A 232 30.36 2.97 11.50
CA GLN A 232 30.06 2.85 12.92
C GLN A 232 28.66 2.28 13.09
N PRO A 233 28.42 1.47 14.14
CA PRO A 233 27.10 0.94 14.42
C PRO A 233 26.13 2.09 14.73
N ARG A 234 24.88 1.90 14.28
CA ARG A 234 23.78 2.80 14.65
C ARG A 234 23.44 2.61 16.13
N LYS A 235 22.73 3.57 16.72
CA LYS A 235 22.42 3.61 18.15
C LYS A 235 20.93 3.53 18.42
N HIS A 236 20.27 2.56 17.79
CA HIS A 236 18.83 2.36 17.85
C HIS A 236 18.35 1.94 19.25
N ARG A 237 19.02 1.00 19.92
CA ARG A 237 18.71 0.59 21.29
C ARG A 237 18.91 1.75 22.27
N GLU A 238 19.97 2.54 22.10
CA GLU A 238 20.21 3.73 22.93
C GLU A 238 19.08 4.75 22.75
N PHE A 239 18.66 5.01 21.51
CA PHE A 239 17.50 5.86 21.22
C PHE A 239 16.23 5.33 21.87
N LEU A 240 15.88 4.05 21.68
CA LEU A 240 14.65 3.45 22.19
C LEU A 240 14.59 3.32 23.71
N THR A 241 15.74 3.30 24.39
CA THR A 241 15.80 3.17 25.86
C THR A 241 15.97 4.50 26.58
N LYS A 242 16.70 5.45 25.99
CA LYS A 242 17.03 6.73 26.66
C LYS A 242 16.29 7.93 26.08
N THR A 243 15.96 7.90 24.79
CA THR A 243 15.40 9.05 24.06
C THR A 243 13.91 8.89 23.81
N ALA A 244 13.47 7.73 23.33
CA ALA A 244 12.06 7.41 23.15
C ALA A 244 11.41 7.19 24.53
N LYS A 245 10.64 8.17 25.00
CA LYS A 245 9.91 8.09 26.25
C LYS A 245 8.49 7.68 25.96
N PHE A 246 8.06 6.57 26.53
CA PHE A 246 6.66 6.18 26.50
C PHE A 246 5.88 7.06 27.48
N LYS A 247 5.02 7.92 26.95
CA LYS A 247 4.14 8.79 27.72
C LYS A 247 2.77 8.15 27.83
N GLU A 248 2.41 7.78 29.06
CA GLU A 248 1.06 7.37 29.40
C GLU A 248 0.23 8.62 29.65
N VAL A 249 -0.59 9.02 28.67
CA VAL A 249 -1.52 10.14 28.87
C VAL A 249 -2.73 9.71 29.69
N ILE A 250 -3.18 8.46 29.48
CA ILE A 250 -4.15 7.76 30.34
C ILE A 250 -3.42 6.64 31.07
N PRO A 251 -3.57 6.49 32.40
CA PRO A 251 -2.94 5.39 33.15
C PRO A 251 -3.39 4.03 32.63
N ILE A 252 -2.46 3.28 32.02
CA ILE A 252 -2.74 1.94 31.50
C ILE A 252 -2.56 0.96 32.66
N SER A 253 -3.68 0.48 33.21
CA SER A 253 -3.66 -0.44 34.35
C SER A 253 -3.31 -1.87 33.96
N ASP A 254 -3.50 -2.22 32.69
CA ASP A 254 -3.25 -3.55 32.15
C ASP A 254 -1.81 -3.68 31.62
N PRO A 255 -0.95 -4.50 32.26
CA PRO A 255 0.43 -4.68 31.83
C PRO A 255 0.55 -5.34 30.45
N GLU A 256 -0.40 -6.20 30.04
CA GLU A 256 -0.38 -6.86 28.73
C GLU A 256 -0.65 -5.84 27.61
N LEU A 257 -1.64 -4.96 27.80
CA LEU A 257 -1.92 -3.85 26.88
C LEU A 257 -0.70 -2.94 26.70
N LYS A 258 -0.05 -2.58 27.82
CA LYS A 258 1.15 -1.74 27.78
C LYS A 258 2.29 -2.43 27.03
N GLN A 259 2.52 -3.72 27.28
CA GLN A 259 3.51 -4.52 26.58
C GLN A 259 3.23 -4.55 25.06
N LYS A 260 1.96 -4.75 24.69
CA LYS A 260 1.52 -4.76 23.28
C LYS A 260 1.77 -3.41 22.60
N ILE A 261 1.45 -2.29 23.26
CA ILE A 261 1.74 -0.94 22.74
C ILE A 261 3.24 -0.73 22.50
N HIS A 262 4.09 -1.10 23.47
CA HIS A 262 5.53 -1.02 23.32
C HIS A 262 6.06 -1.89 22.19
N GLN A 263 5.53 -3.11 22.04
CA GLN A 263 5.89 -4.00 20.94
C GLN A 263 5.56 -3.34 19.60
N THR A 264 4.32 -2.85 19.41
CA THR A 264 3.88 -2.18 18.19
C THR A 264 4.76 -1.00 17.83
N TYR A 265 5.08 -0.14 18.80
CA TYR A 265 5.96 1.01 18.59
C TYR A 265 7.37 0.59 18.13
N ARG A 266 7.96 -0.42 18.78
CA ARG A 266 9.29 -0.91 18.42
C ARG A 266 9.32 -1.56 17.04
N VAL A 267 8.29 -2.32 16.68
CA VAL A 267 8.17 -2.94 15.34
C VAL A 267 8.00 -1.87 14.26
N GLN A 268 7.15 -0.87 14.50
CA GLN A 268 7.01 0.31 13.63
C GLN A 268 8.34 1.06 13.49
N TYR A 269 9.09 1.23 14.57
CA TYR A 269 10.42 1.86 14.51
C TYR A 269 11.41 1.05 13.67
N ILE A 270 11.38 -0.29 13.77
CA ILE A 270 12.22 -1.15 12.92
C ILE A 270 11.88 -0.93 11.44
N GLN A 271 10.59 -0.94 11.10
CA GLN A 271 10.10 -0.68 9.74
C GLN A 271 10.57 0.69 9.23
N ASP A 272 10.37 1.75 10.01
CA ASP A 272 10.55 3.12 9.51
C ASP A 272 12.02 3.58 9.54
N MET A 273 12.78 3.19 10.57
CA MET A 273 14.09 3.79 10.88
C MET A 273 15.27 2.82 10.76
N VAL A 274 15.04 1.51 10.93
CA VAL A 274 16.10 0.49 10.91
C VAL A 274 16.20 -0.15 9.53
N LEU A 275 15.06 -0.50 8.93
CA LEU A 275 14.94 -1.05 7.57
C LEU A 275 14.08 -0.13 6.67
N PRO A 276 14.42 1.17 6.52
CA PRO A 276 13.63 2.09 5.71
C PRO A 276 13.54 1.59 4.27
N THR A 277 12.33 1.36 3.79
CA THR A 277 12.04 0.77 2.47
C THR A 277 12.52 1.69 1.34
N PRO A 278 13.52 1.31 0.51
CA PRO A 278 13.99 2.17 -0.58
C PRO A 278 13.20 2.00 -1.89
N SER A 279 12.23 1.07 -1.98
CA SER A 279 11.47 0.87 -3.23
C SER A 279 10.10 0.17 -3.10
N VAL A 280 9.21 0.48 -4.04
CA VAL A 280 7.87 -0.10 -4.28
C VAL A 280 7.90 -1.62 -4.57
N PHE A 281 9.06 -2.20 -4.92
CA PHE A 281 9.20 -3.65 -5.15
C PHE A 281 9.47 -4.46 -3.86
N GLU A 282 9.92 -3.80 -2.78
CA GLU A 282 10.09 -4.43 -1.46
C GLU A 282 8.85 -4.24 -0.57
N GLU A 283 7.87 -3.44 -1.01
CA GLU A 283 6.57 -3.27 -0.34
C GLU A 283 5.82 -4.60 -0.19
N ASN A 284 5.94 -5.50 -1.17
CA ASN A 284 5.40 -6.86 -1.12
C ASN A 284 6.20 -7.80 -0.19
N MET A 285 7.45 -7.45 0.16
CA MET A 285 8.34 -8.26 1.01
C MET A 285 8.20 -7.94 2.50
N LEU A 286 7.49 -6.86 2.84
CA LEU A 286 7.16 -6.47 4.22
C LEU A 286 5.64 -6.37 4.44
N SER A 287 4.83 -6.88 3.51
CA SER A 287 3.37 -6.94 3.66
C SER A 287 2.96 -7.65 4.96
N THR A 288 3.64 -8.73 5.34
CA THR A 288 3.39 -9.43 6.61
C THR A 288 3.82 -8.60 7.81
N LEU A 289 4.85 -7.75 7.69
CA LEU A 289 5.24 -6.81 8.75
C LEU A 289 4.20 -5.69 8.91
N HIS A 290 3.68 -5.15 7.80
CA HIS A 290 2.58 -4.19 7.80
C HIS A 290 1.32 -4.81 8.44
N SER A 291 0.97 -6.04 8.05
CA SER A 291 -0.13 -6.80 8.65
C SER A 291 0.10 -7.05 10.13
N PHE A 292 1.32 -7.42 10.56
CA PHE A 292 1.66 -7.62 11.97
C PHE A 292 1.43 -6.35 12.80
N ILE A 293 1.88 -5.19 12.30
CA ILE A 293 1.65 -3.88 12.94
C ILE A 293 0.15 -3.55 12.96
N PHE A 294 -0.56 -3.80 11.86
CA PHE A 294 -2.00 -3.57 11.75
C PHE A 294 -2.77 -4.40 12.77
N PHE A 295 -2.54 -5.71 12.83
CA PHE A 295 -3.21 -6.61 13.79
C PHE A 295 -2.87 -6.24 15.23
N ASN A 296 -1.62 -5.85 15.52
CA ASN A 296 -1.26 -5.34 16.82
C ASN A 296 -2.03 -4.07 17.20
N LYS A 297 -2.23 -3.13 16.27
CA LYS A 297 -3.05 -1.92 16.47
C LYS A 297 -4.52 -2.30 16.75
N VAL A 298 -5.08 -3.26 16.00
CA VAL A 298 -6.44 -3.78 16.22
C VAL A 298 -6.59 -4.43 17.60
N GLU A 299 -5.62 -5.26 18.03
CA GLU A 299 -5.65 -5.92 19.33
C GLU A 299 -5.58 -4.92 20.49
N ILE A 300 -4.72 -3.89 20.37
CA ILE A 300 -4.64 -2.79 21.34
C ILE A 300 -6.00 -2.09 21.47
N VAL A 301 -6.67 -1.80 20.35
CA VAL A 301 -8.01 -1.19 20.35
C VAL A 301 -9.04 -2.11 20.99
N GLY A 302 -9.01 -3.42 20.69
CA GLY A 302 -9.89 -4.41 21.30
C GLY A 302 -9.69 -4.51 22.82
N MET A 303 -8.44 -4.53 23.29
CA MET A 303 -8.12 -4.54 24.73
C MET A 303 -8.60 -3.27 25.44
N LEU A 304 -8.54 -2.11 24.77
CA LEU A 304 -9.08 -0.85 25.28
C LEU A 304 -10.62 -0.86 25.34
N GLN A 305 -11.29 -1.45 24.33
CA GLN A 305 -12.75 -1.56 24.26
C GLN A 305 -13.34 -2.48 25.35
N VAL A 306 -12.67 -3.59 25.68
CA VAL A 306 -13.12 -4.55 26.70
C VAL A 306 -13.09 -3.95 28.12
N GLN A 307 -12.30 -2.90 28.37
CA GLN A 307 -12.21 -2.22 29.67
C GLN A 307 -13.38 -1.27 29.98
N GLY A 308 -14.42 -1.19 29.13
CA GLY A 308 -15.70 -0.57 29.50
C GLY A 308 -15.70 0.96 29.55
N LYS A 309 -14.90 1.61 28.70
CA LYS A 309 -15.11 3.00 28.31
C LYS A 309 -15.26 3.08 26.80
N ASP A 310 -16.35 3.72 26.38
CA ASP A 310 -16.63 4.10 25.01
C ASP A 310 -15.37 4.75 24.37
N PRO A 311 -14.76 4.14 23.34
CA PRO A 311 -13.52 4.64 22.75
C PRO A 311 -13.72 5.91 21.92
N SER A 312 -14.97 6.24 21.60
CA SER A 312 -15.35 7.40 20.79
C SER A 312 -15.08 8.74 21.47
N VAL A 313 -14.76 8.76 22.77
CA VAL A 313 -14.67 10.00 23.56
C VAL A 313 -13.24 10.39 23.97
N ASP A 314 -12.25 9.49 23.96
CA ASP A 314 -10.91 9.79 24.52
C ASP A 314 -9.70 9.41 23.62
N ILE A 315 -9.86 8.67 22.51
CA ILE A 315 -8.70 8.19 21.71
C ILE A 315 -8.19 9.24 20.70
N THR A 316 -8.99 10.25 20.36
CA THR A 316 -8.63 11.27 19.36
C THR A 316 -7.78 12.42 19.92
N GLN A 317 -7.55 12.48 21.24
CA GLN A 317 -6.93 13.65 21.87
C GLN A 317 -5.43 13.53 22.14
N ASP A 318 -4.84 12.32 22.13
CA ASP A 318 -3.50 12.10 22.72
C ASP A 318 -2.42 11.47 21.81
N LEU A 319 -2.70 11.20 20.53
CA LEU A 319 -1.72 10.56 19.61
C LEU A 319 -1.04 11.50 18.60
N VAL A 320 -1.17 12.82 18.77
CA VAL A 320 -0.49 13.81 17.91
C VAL A 320 0.13 14.92 18.76
N ASP A 321 1.01 14.56 19.69
CA ASP A 321 2.03 15.48 20.24
C ASP A 321 3.07 14.65 21.01
N GLU A 322 4.19 14.33 20.36
CA GLU A 322 5.51 14.30 21.03
C GLU A 322 6.67 14.01 20.06
N SER A 323 6.90 14.96 19.16
CA SER A 323 8.24 15.27 18.71
C SER A 323 8.45 16.77 18.90
N GLU A 324 8.65 17.20 20.16
CA GLU A 324 9.36 18.41 20.61
C GLU A 324 8.97 18.81 22.06
N GLU A 325 9.26 17.95 23.05
CA GLU A 325 9.40 18.42 24.45
C GLU A 325 10.85 18.21 24.92
N GLU A 326 11.78 18.99 24.34
CA GLU A 326 12.85 19.51 25.17
C GLU A 326 12.21 20.52 26.14
N ARG A 327 12.01 20.10 27.38
CA ARG A 327 11.75 21.01 28.51
C ARG A 327 12.86 22.06 28.57
N PHE A 328 12.61 23.22 27.98
CA PHE A 328 13.09 24.47 28.54
C PHE A 328 12.05 24.94 29.55
N ASP A 329 12.38 24.78 30.82
CA ASP A 329 11.82 25.60 31.89
C ASP A 329 11.99 27.08 31.51
N ASP A 330 10.93 27.71 30.99
CA ASP A 330 10.73 29.14 31.17
C ASP A 330 9.29 29.42 31.59
N MET A 331 9.11 29.39 32.90
CA MET A 331 7.98 29.97 33.62
C MET A 331 7.92 31.47 33.35
N SER A 332 7.32 31.91 32.23
CA SER A 332 6.59 33.19 32.05
C SER A 332 6.35 33.59 30.58
N SER A 333 5.51 32.86 29.83
CA SER A 333 4.90 33.42 28.60
C SER A 333 3.38 33.53 28.78
N PRO A 334 2.74 34.68 28.49
CA PRO A 334 1.28 34.78 28.52
C PRO A 334 0.67 33.78 27.52
N GLY A 335 -0.50 33.22 27.88
CA GLY A 335 -1.28 32.37 26.97
C GLY A 335 -1.57 33.08 25.66
N LEU A 336 -1.69 32.34 24.56
CA LEU A 336 -2.08 32.90 23.27
C LEU A 336 -3.58 33.25 23.35
N GLU A 337 -3.90 34.53 23.50
CA GLU A 337 -5.29 35.01 23.50
C GLU A 337 -5.78 35.22 22.07
N LEU A 338 -6.93 34.61 21.74
CA LEU A 338 -7.56 34.80 20.43
C LEU A 338 -8.23 36.18 20.36
N PRO A 339 -8.05 36.94 19.25
CA PRO A 339 -8.83 38.14 18.97
C PRO A 339 -10.34 37.85 19.00
N SER A 340 -11.17 38.82 19.38
CA SER A 340 -12.63 38.69 19.22
C SER A 340 -12.99 38.53 17.74
N CYS A 341 -13.92 37.61 17.44
CA CYS A 341 -14.46 37.44 16.08
C CYS A 341 -15.29 38.67 15.69
N GLU A 342 -14.65 39.67 15.09
CA GLU A 342 -15.25 40.89 14.58
C GLU A 342 -14.71 41.20 13.18
N LEU A 343 -15.55 41.78 12.31
CA LEU A 343 -15.15 42.15 10.94
C LEU A 343 -13.88 43.00 10.88
N SER A 344 -13.72 43.94 11.81
CA SER A 344 -12.55 44.84 11.88
C SER A 344 -11.26 44.16 12.34
N ARG A 345 -11.33 42.91 12.81
CA ARG A 345 -10.18 42.15 13.34
C ARG A 345 -9.81 40.94 12.47
N LEU A 346 -10.49 40.72 11.34
CA LEU A 346 -10.20 39.58 10.47
C LEU A 346 -8.75 39.56 9.96
N GLU A 347 -8.19 40.73 9.62
CA GLU A 347 -6.77 40.85 9.24
C GLU A 347 -5.84 40.41 10.38
N GLU A 348 -6.09 40.86 11.60
CA GLU A 348 -5.33 40.49 12.81
C GLU A 348 -5.40 38.98 13.08
N ILE A 349 -6.58 38.37 12.90
CA ILE A 349 -6.76 36.92 13.06
C ILE A 349 -6.00 36.16 11.98
N ALA A 350 -6.07 36.60 10.72
CA ALA A 350 -5.34 35.98 9.61
C ALA A 350 -3.82 36.02 9.83
N GLU A 351 -3.28 37.17 10.25
CA GLU A 351 -1.86 37.30 10.60
C GLU A 351 -1.45 36.41 11.79
N LEU A 352 -2.31 36.30 12.81
CA LEU A 352 -2.06 35.43 13.96
C LEU A 352 -1.97 33.96 13.53
N VAL A 353 -2.92 33.50 12.71
CA VAL A 353 -2.93 32.12 12.18
C VAL A 353 -1.69 31.88 11.31
N ALA A 354 -1.46 32.73 10.31
CA ALA A 354 -0.34 32.59 9.37
C ALA A 354 1.03 32.63 10.08
N SER A 355 1.21 33.50 11.07
CA SER A 355 2.46 33.58 11.85
C SER A 355 2.67 32.42 12.84
N SER A 356 1.61 31.66 13.13
CA SER A 356 1.68 30.50 14.02
C SER A 356 2.03 29.20 13.29
N LEU A 357 1.63 29.05 12.02
CA LEU A 357 1.84 27.83 11.23
C LEU A 357 3.31 27.34 11.10
N PRO A 358 4.32 28.22 10.96
CA PRO A 358 5.71 27.77 10.84
C PRO A 358 6.34 27.28 12.16
N SER A 359 5.72 27.55 13.31
CA SER A 359 6.27 27.25 14.63
C SER A 359 5.46 26.14 15.32
N PRO A 360 6.05 24.95 15.58
CA PRO A 360 5.35 23.83 16.24
C PRO A 360 4.65 24.25 17.54
N LEU A 361 5.38 24.92 18.44
CA LEU A 361 4.84 25.40 19.72
C LEU A 361 3.67 26.39 19.56
N ARG A 362 3.70 27.27 18.55
CA ARG A 362 2.59 28.22 18.31
C ARG A 362 1.41 27.55 17.64
N ARG A 363 1.63 26.57 16.75
CA ARG A 363 0.56 25.74 16.16
C ARG A 363 -0.25 25.05 17.26
N GLU A 364 0.44 24.42 18.21
CA GLU A 364 -0.19 23.69 19.32
C GLU A 364 -1.03 24.63 20.19
N LYS A 365 -0.45 25.76 20.64
CA LYS A 365 -1.18 26.77 21.43
C LYS A 365 -2.39 27.34 20.68
N LEU A 366 -2.27 27.57 19.38
CA LEU A 366 -3.36 28.06 18.54
C LEU A 366 -4.48 27.02 18.40
N ALA A 367 -4.13 25.76 18.15
CA ALA A 367 -5.10 24.66 18.05
C ALA A 367 -5.93 24.53 19.33
N LEU A 368 -5.26 24.48 20.50
CA LEU A 368 -5.94 24.39 21.81
C LEU A 368 -6.87 25.57 22.09
N ALA A 369 -6.49 26.78 21.66
CA ALA A 369 -7.33 27.97 21.81
C ALA A 369 -8.59 27.89 20.92
N LEU A 370 -8.45 27.40 19.68
CA LEU A 370 -9.55 27.26 18.74
C LEU A 370 -10.55 26.16 19.14
N GLU A 371 -10.09 25.09 19.79
CA GLU A 371 -10.92 23.96 20.24
C GLU A 371 -11.94 24.37 21.33
N ASN A 372 -11.57 25.26 22.24
CA ASN A 372 -12.34 25.52 23.47
C ASN A 372 -13.39 26.64 23.38
N GLU A 373 -13.44 27.41 22.28
CA GLU A 373 -14.19 28.68 22.25
C GLU A 373 -15.36 28.74 21.24
N GLY A 374 -15.63 27.64 20.54
CA GLY A 374 -16.58 27.63 19.42
C GLY A 374 -16.20 28.66 18.34
N TYR A 375 -14.90 28.95 18.23
CA TYR A 375 -14.35 30.08 17.50
C TYR A 375 -14.60 29.94 15.99
N ILE A 376 -14.44 28.72 15.47
CA ILE A 376 -14.72 28.38 14.06
C ILE A 376 -16.15 28.74 13.69
N LYS A 377 -17.16 28.37 14.51
CA LYS A 377 -18.56 28.70 14.21
C LYS A 377 -18.80 30.21 14.14
N LYS A 378 -18.20 30.99 15.04
CA LYS A 378 -18.26 32.47 15.00
C LYS A 378 -17.58 33.06 13.76
N LEU A 379 -16.48 32.48 13.30
CA LEU A 379 -15.85 32.88 12.03
C LEU A 379 -16.76 32.60 10.83
N LEU A 380 -17.45 31.46 10.82
CA LEU A 380 -18.43 31.12 9.78
C LEU A 380 -19.67 32.02 9.81
N GLU A 381 -20.11 32.47 11.00
CA GLU A 381 -21.13 33.52 11.11
C GLU A 381 -20.67 34.84 10.46
N LEU A 382 -19.40 35.24 10.66
CA LEU A 382 -18.83 36.41 9.98
C LEU A 382 -18.69 36.21 8.48
N PHE A 383 -18.44 34.98 8.01
CA PHE A 383 -18.42 34.66 6.59
C PHE A 383 -19.75 34.97 5.93
N HIS A 384 -20.88 34.56 6.51
CA HIS A 384 -22.21 34.90 6.00
C HIS A 384 -22.42 36.41 5.93
N VAL A 385 -22.01 37.15 6.96
CA VAL A 385 -22.09 38.63 6.95
C VAL A 385 -21.20 39.25 5.86
N CYS A 386 -19.99 38.73 5.66
CA CYS A 386 -19.11 39.22 4.60
C CYS A 386 -19.68 38.93 3.20
N GLU A 387 -20.25 37.75 3.00
CA GLU A 387 -20.87 37.33 1.75
C GLU A 387 -22.10 38.19 1.43
N ASP A 388 -22.98 38.42 2.41
CA ASP A 388 -24.16 39.29 2.27
C ASP A 388 -23.81 40.75 1.97
N LEU A 389 -22.69 41.24 2.50
CA LEU A 389 -22.20 42.60 2.26
C LEU A 389 -21.31 42.72 1.01
N GLU A 390 -21.06 41.62 0.30
CA GLU A 390 -20.07 41.53 -0.79
C GLU A 390 -18.68 42.06 -0.39
N ASN A 391 -18.29 41.88 0.88
CA ASN A 391 -17.01 42.33 1.43
C ASN A 391 -15.87 41.38 1.03
N ILE A 392 -15.34 41.55 -0.18
CA ILE A 392 -14.28 40.70 -0.75
C ILE A 392 -13.03 40.65 0.13
N GLU A 393 -12.63 41.76 0.74
CA GLU A 393 -11.45 41.81 1.62
C GLU A 393 -11.64 40.92 2.86
N GLY A 394 -12.81 41.01 3.51
CA GLY A 394 -13.16 40.13 4.62
C GLY A 394 -13.20 38.65 4.22
N LEU A 395 -13.74 38.35 3.03
CA LEU A 395 -13.80 36.99 2.49
C LEU A 395 -12.41 36.40 2.21
N HIS A 396 -11.47 37.22 1.70
CA HIS A 396 -10.07 36.82 1.53
C HIS A 396 -9.37 36.52 2.87
N HIS A 397 -9.60 37.34 3.90
CA HIS A 397 -9.07 37.05 5.23
C HIS A 397 -9.66 35.75 5.79
N LEU A 398 -10.95 35.52 5.62
CA LEU A 398 -11.61 34.29 6.06
C LEU A 398 -11.10 33.05 5.31
N TYR A 399 -10.81 33.16 4.00
CA TYR A 399 -10.14 32.11 3.25
C TYR A 399 -8.80 31.72 3.89
N GLU A 400 -7.93 32.70 4.15
CA GLU A 400 -6.61 32.46 4.74
C GLU A 400 -6.71 31.89 6.17
N ILE A 401 -7.67 32.37 6.96
CA ILE A 401 -7.92 31.86 8.31
C ILE A 401 -8.35 30.39 8.25
N ILE A 402 -9.38 30.05 7.46
CA ILE A 402 -9.93 28.69 7.38
C ILE A 402 -8.90 27.72 6.80
N LYS A 403 -8.16 28.14 5.77
CA LYS A 403 -7.05 27.36 5.22
C LYS A 403 -5.95 27.14 6.26
N GLY A 404 -5.60 28.17 7.04
CA GLY A 404 -4.61 28.04 8.09
C GLY A 404 -5.07 27.12 9.23
N ILE A 405 -6.33 27.20 9.65
CA ILE A 405 -6.92 26.29 10.64
C ILE A 405 -6.88 24.84 10.13
N PHE A 406 -7.23 24.61 8.86
CA PHE A 406 -7.14 23.29 8.23
C PHE A 406 -5.70 22.72 8.29
N LEU A 407 -4.70 23.56 8.00
CA LEU A 407 -3.28 23.17 8.01
C LEU A 407 -2.71 22.91 9.42
N LEU A 408 -3.46 23.21 10.49
CA LEU A 408 -3.07 22.78 11.85
C LEU A 408 -3.13 21.25 11.99
N ASN A 409 -3.92 20.56 11.14
CA ASN A 409 -3.98 19.10 11.03
C ASN A 409 -4.39 18.42 12.35
N ARG A 410 -5.40 18.97 13.04
CA ARG A 410 -5.91 18.50 14.35
C ARG A 410 -7.32 17.94 14.23
N THR A 411 -7.55 16.75 14.81
CA THR A 411 -8.83 16.01 14.71
C THR A 411 -10.02 16.80 15.24
N ALA A 412 -9.90 17.41 16.42
CA ALA A 412 -10.98 18.18 17.03
C ALA A 412 -11.42 19.39 16.17
N LEU A 413 -10.48 20.01 15.46
CA LEU A 413 -10.81 21.10 14.52
C LEU A 413 -11.53 20.56 13.29
N PHE A 414 -11.09 19.41 12.76
CA PHE A 414 -11.76 18.74 11.64
C PHE A 414 -13.18 18.28 11.99
N GLU A 415 -13.42 17.77 13.19
CA GLU A 415 -14.77 17.42 13.65
C GLU A 415 -15.72 18.62 13.61
N VAL A 416 -15.26 19.80 14.05
CA VAL A 416 -16.06 21.03 13.98
C VAL A 416 -16.22 21.51 12.54
N MET A 417 -15.13 21.64 11.78
CA MET A 417 -15.12 22.15 10.41
C MET A 417 -15.95 21.29 9.46
N PHE A 418 -15.86 19.97 9.59
CA PHE A 418 -16.53 19.01 8.71
C PHE A 418 -17.87 18.53 9.25
N SER A 419 -18.33 19.06 10.38
CA SER A 419 -19.70 18.85 10.84
C SER A 419 -20.71 19.26 9.76
N GLU A 420 -21.89 18.64 9.79
CA GLU A 420 -22.96 18.90 8.80
C GLU A 420 -23.34 20.38 8.70
N GLU A 421 -23.38 21.06 9.84
CA GLU A 421 -23.70 22.48 9.93
C GLU A 421 -22.63 23.39 9.31
N CYS A 422 -21.35 22.99 9.37
CA CYS A 422 -20.22 23.88 9.04
C CYS A 422 -19.60 23.60 7.67
N ILE A 423 -19.62 22.35 7.19
CA ILE A 423 -18.80 21.93 6.05
C ILE A 423 -19.06 22.73 4.77
N MET A 424 -20.32 23.09 4.50
CA MET A 424 -20.67 23.89 3.32
C MET A 424 -20.15 25.33 3.45
N ASP A 425 -20.16 25.90 4.65
CA ASP A 425 -19.65 27.24 4.90
C ASP A 425 -18.11 27.27 4.89
N VAL A 426 -17.46 26.21 5.36
CA VAL A 426 -16.01 26.00 5.23
C VAL A 426 -15.62 25.95 3.75
N ILE A 427 -16.34 25.16 2.94
CA ILE A 427 -16.13 25.14 1.48
C ILE A 427 -16.37 26.52 0.89
N GLY A 428 -17.41 27.24 1.34
CA GLY A 428 -17.71 28.61 0.94
C GLY A 428 -16.59 29.59 1.24
N CYS A 429 -15.96 29.53 2.41
CA CYS A 429 -14.77 30.33 2.72
C CYS A 429 -13.63 30.01 1.74
N LEU A 430 -13.43 28.73 1.44
CA LEU A 430 -12.38 28.26 0.53
C LEU A 430 -12.63 28.61 -0.96
N GLU A 431 -13.81 29.12 -1.32
CA GLU A 431 -14.11 29.61 -2.68
C GLU A 431 -13.35 30.91 -3.01
N TYR A 432 -13.02 31.72 -2.00
CA TYR A 432 -12.50 33.08 -2.13
C TYR A 432 -10.97 33.16 -2.05
N ASP A 433 -10.28 32.28 -2.78
CA ASP A 433 -8.82 32.28 -2.90
C ASP A 433 -8.30 33.63 -3.45
N PRO A 434 -7.50 34.41 -2.69
CA PRO A 434 -6.96 35.70 -3.13
C PRO A 434 -6.05 35.60 -4.37
N ALA A 435 -5.51 34.41 -4.66
CA ALA A 435 -4.67 34.18 -5.84
C ALA A 435 -5.49 34.14 -7.15
N LEU A 436 -6.82 34.01 -7.06
CA LEU A 436 -7.71 33.90 -8.21
C LEU A 436 -8.50 35.20 -8.44
N SER A 437 -8.77 35.51 -9.70
CA SER A 437 -9.51 36.73 -10.06
C SER A 437 -11.02 36.65 -9.80
N GLN A 438 -11.55 35.44 -9.61
CA GLN A 438 -12.96 35.14 -9.38
C GLN A 438 -13.03 33.95 -8.42
N PRO A 439 -14.01 33.93 -7.50
CA PRO A 439 -14.19 32.81 -6.60
C PRO A 439 -14.56 31.53 -7.38
N ARG A 440 -14.01 30.40 -6.94
CA ARG A 440 -14.39 29.10 -7.47
C ARG A 440 -15.79 28.74 -6.97
N LYS A 441 -16.60 28.07 -7.77
CA LYS A 441 -17.99 27.76 -7.42
C LYS A 441 -18.14 26.32 -6.89
N HIS A 442 -17.40 25.99 -5.85
CA HIS A 442 -17.36 24.66 -5.24
C HIS A 442 -18.72 24.25 -4.65
N ARG A 443 -19.39 25.14 -3.89
CA ARG A 443 -20.72 24.90 -3.33
C ARG A 443 -21.76 24.69 -4.44
N GLU A 444 -21.70 25.46 -5.53
CA GLU A 444 -22.59 25.27 -6.68
C GLU A 444 -22.37 23.92 -7.35
N PHE A 445 -21.11 23.50 -7.52
CA PHE A 445 -20.79 22.18 -8.05
C PHE A 445 -21.37 21.07 -7.15
N LEU A 446 -21.09 21.11 -5.85
CA LEU A 446 -21.51 20.08 -4.89
C LEU A 446 -23.03 20.00 -4.68
N THR A 447 -23.76 21.10 -4.90
CA THR A 447 -25.22 21.14 -4.71
C THR A 447 -26.02 20.91 -5.99
N LYS A 448 -25.52 21.37 -7.15
CA LYS A 448 -26.27 21.32 -8.42
C LYS A 448 -25.71 20.35 -9.44
N THR A 449 -24.41 20.07 -9.40
CA THR A 449 -23.71 19.32 -10.46
C THR A 449 -23.37 17.91 -10.00
N ALA A 450 -22.80 17.76 -8.80
CA ALA A 450 -22.58 16.49 -8.16
C ALA A 450 -23.94 15.89 -7.77
N LYS A 451 -24.41 14.91 -8.56
CA LYS A 451 -25.65 14.20 -8.28
C LYS A 451 -25.30 12.93 -7.50
N PHE A 452 -25.78 12.85 -6.27
CA PHE A 452 -25.74 11.61 -5.52
C PHE A 452 -26.68 10.58 -6.19
N LYS A 453 -26.09 9.52 -6.74
CA LYS A 453 -26.82 8.42 -7.39
C LYS A 453 -26.94 7.28 -6.39
N GLU A 454 -28.11 7.14 -5.80
CA GLU A 454 -28.44 5.99 -4.96
C GLU A 454 -28.77 4.81 -5.89
N VAL A 455 -27.84 3.87 -6.04
CA VAL A 455 -28.10 2.60 -6.75
C VAL A 455 -29.08 1.73 -5.93
N ILE A 456 -28.90 1.75 -4.61
CA ILE A 456 -29.75 1.07 -3.64
C ILE A 456 -30.27 2.11 -2.67
N PRO A 457 -31.58 2.13 -2.37
CA PRO A 457 -32.15 3.07 -1.41
C PRO A 457 -31.52 2.90 -0.03
N ILE A 458 -30.74 3.89 0.41
CA ILE A 458 -30.24 3.93 1.78
C ILE A 458 -31.37 4.48 2.65
N SER A 459 -31.83 3.71 3.64
CA SER A 459 -32.96 4.12 4.49
C SER A 459 -32.52 5.00 5.66
N ASP A 460 -31.30 4.80 6.14
CA ASP A 460 -30.76 5.52 7.28
C ASP A 460 -30.26 6.93 6.88
N PRO A 461 -30.86 8.01 7.43
CA PRO A 461 -30.39 9.37 7.17
C PRO A 461 -28.99 9.65 7.72
N GLU A 462 -28.58 8.99 8.81
CA GLU A 462 -27.26 9.21 9.43
C GLU A 462 -26.14 8.65 8.53
N LEU A 463 -26.34 7.45 7.99
CA LEU A 463 -25.47 6.87 6.97
C LEU A 463 -25.35 7.78 5.72
N LYS A 464 -26.46 8.32 5.21
CA LYS A 464 -26.42 9.27 4.08
C LYS A 464 -25.59 10.49 4.42
N GLN A 465 -25.80 11.06 5.61
CA GLN A 465 -25.05 12.20 6.09
C GLN A 465 -23.54 11.89 6.15
N LYS A 466 -23.16 10.72 6.67
CA LYS A 466 -21.76 10.28 6.74
C LYS A 466 -21.14 10.10 5.36
N ILE A 467 -21.86 9.51 4.40
CA ILE A 467 -21.43 9.38 3.01
C ILE A 467 -21.20 10.77 2.38
N HIS A 468 -22.14 11.69 2.56
CA HIS A 468 -22.01 13.05 2.05
C HIS A 468 -20.85 13.82 2.70
N GLN A 469 -20.66 13.68 4.01
CA GLN A 469 -19.54 14.27 4.73
C GLN A 469 -18.23 13.76 4.14
N THR A 470 -18.07 12.45 4.02
CA THR A 470 -16.85 11.82 3.49
C THR A 470 -16.55 12.28 2.07
N TYR A 471 -17.56 12.32 1.19
CA TYR A 471 -17.41 12.84 -0.17
C TYR A 471 -16.97 14.31 -0.20
N ARG A 472 -17.54 15.16 0.66
CA ARG A 472 -17.20 16.58 0.73
C ARG A 472 -15.78 16.80 1.27
N VAL A 473 -15.36 16.03 2.27
CA VAL A 473 -13.98 16.09 2.82
C VAL A 473 -12.97 15.65 1.75
N GLN A 474 -13.25 14.55 1.06
CA GLN A 474 -12.44 14.08 -0.08
C GLN A 474 -12.38 15.15 -1.19
N TYR A 475 -13.50 15.81 -1.50
CA TYR A 475 -13.52 16.91 -2.46
C TYR A 475 -12.66 18.11 -2.03
N ILE A 476 -12.68 18.47 -0.74
CA ILE A 476 -11.81 19.52 -0.20
C ILE A 476 -10.35 19.14 -0.41
N GLN A 477 -9.98 17.89 -0.08
CA GLN A 477 -8.64 17.38 -0.28
C GLN A 477 -8.20 17.42 -1.75
N ASP A 478 -9.02 16.88 -2.66
CA ASP A 478 -8.59 16.63 -4.04
C ASP A 478 -8.72 17.87 -4.94
N MET A 479 -9.74 18.70 -4.73
CA MET A 479 -10.13 19.76 -5.68
C MET A 479 -9.95 21.17 -5.14
N VAL A 480 -10.03 21.35 -3.82
CA VAL A 480 -9.96 22.68 -3.19
C VAL A 480 -8.55 22.96 -2.70
N LEU A 481 -7.94 22.02 -1.99
CA LEU A 481 -6.57 22.11 -1.45
C LEU A 481 -5.71 20.92 -1.91
N PRO A 482 -5.54 20.70 -3.24
CA PRO A 482 -4.74 19.59 -3.75
C PRO A 482 -3.28 19.71 -3.26
N THR A 483 -2.76 18.63 -2.68
CA THR A 483 -1.37 18.58 -2.23
C THR A 483 -0.43 18.67 -3.43
N PRO A 484 0.41 19.71 -3.55
CA PRO A 484 1.23 19.93 -4.75
C PRO A 484 2.45 18.99 -4.87
N SER A 485 2.75 18.16 -3.87
CA SER A 485 3.88 17.22 -3.95
C SER A 485 3.73 15.97 -3.07
N VAL A 486 4.33 14.86 -3.51
CA VAL A 486 4.46 13.58 -2.78
C VAL A 486 5.23 13.73 -1.46
N PHE A 487 6.03 14.81 -1.29
CA PHE A 487 6.79 15.09 -0.07
C PHE A 487 5.94 15.72 1.05
N GLU A 488 4.70 16.13 0.76
CA GLU A 488 3.78 16.77 1.70
C GLU A 488 2.65 15.83 2.20
N GLU A 489 2.63 14.55 1.79
CA GLU A 489 1.62 13.56 2.22
C GLU A 489 1.55 13.40 3.75
N ASN A 490 2.66 13.62 4.46
CA ASN A 490 2.71 13.58 5.92
C ASN A 490 2.04 14.80 6.59
N MET A 491 1.77 15.90 5.88
CA MET A 491 1.15 17.11 6.45
C MET A 491 -0.36 16.97 6.68
N LEU A 492 -1.02 16.01 6.04
CA LEU A 492 -2.47 15.77 6.12
C LEU A 492 -2.80 14.36 6.67
N SER A 493 -1.89 13.75 7.42
CA SER A 493 -2.07 12.43 8.02
C SER A 493 -3.34 12.30 8.87
N THR A 494 -3.73 13.38 9.58
CA THR A 494 -4.96 13.43 10.37
C THR A 494 -6.19 13.49 9.47
N LEU A 495 -6.12 14.17 8.32
CA LEU A 495 -7.21 14.21 7.35
C LEU A 495 -7.41 12.84 6.69
N HIS A 496 -6.32 12.17 6.31
CA HIS A 496 -6.37 10.79 5.79
C HIS A 496 -6.99 9.84 6.81
N SER A 497 -6.56 9.94 8.08
CA SER A 497 -7.16 9.18 9.18
C SER A 497 -8.65 9.48 9.34
N PHE A 498 -9.06 10.75 9.26
CA PHE A 498 -10.47 11.16 9.34
C PHE A 498 -11.31 10.53 8.22
N ILE A 499 -10.85 10.61 6.97
CA ILE A 499 -11.52 9.97 5.83
C ILE A 499 -11.58 8.45 6.01
N PHE A 500 -10.49 7.84 6.47
CA PHE A 500 -10.42 6.41 6.72
C PHE A 500 -11.44 5.96 7.76
N PHE A 501 -11.48 6.58 8.94
CA PHE A 501 -12.45 6.24 9.99
C PHE A 501 -13.88 6.45 9.53
N ASN A 502 -14.15 7.51 8.78
CA ASN A 502 -15.46 7.72 8.18
C ASN A 502 -15.88 6.60 7.23
N LYS A 503 -14.95 6.10 6.38
CA LYS A 503 -15.22 4.96 5.48
C LYS A 503 -15.51 3.69 6.28
N VAL A 504 -14.76 3.43 7.33
CA VAL A 504 -14.97 2.28 8.23
C VAL A 504 -16.36 2.36 8.89
N GLU A 505 -16.76 3.53 9.36
CA GLU A 505 -18.07 3.73 9.99
C GLU A 505 -19.22 3.56 8.98
N ILE A 506 -19.10 4.12 7.77
CA ILE A 506 -20.06 3.90 6.68
C ILE A 506 -20.23 2.41 6.40
N VAL A 507 -19.12 1.68 6.31
CA VAL A 507 -19.14 0.23 6.07
C VAL A 507 -19.77 -0.51 7.24
N GLY A 508 -19.47 -0.13 8.49
CA GLY A 508 -20.12 -0.70 9.68
C GLY A 508 -21.64 -0.47 9.68
N MET A 509 -22.09 0.74 9.37
CA MET A 509 -23.51 1.07 9.29
C MET A 509 -24.22 0.31 8.15
N LEU A 510 -23.56 0.13 7.01
CA LEU A 510 -24.06 -0.69 5.91
C LEU A 510 -24.12 -2.18 6.29
N GLN A 511 -23.20 -2.66 7.12
CA GLN A 511 -23.18 -4.05 7.62
C GLN A 511 -24.35 -4.35 8.55
N GLU A 512 -24.79 -3.37 9.34
CA GLU A 512 -25.92 -3.52 10.24
C GLU A 512 -27.28 -3.51 9.51
N ASP A 513 -27.33 -3.00 8.27
CA ASP A 513 -28.54 -3.00 7.43
C ASP A 513 -28.66 -4.30 6.62
N GLU A 514 -29.15 -5.36 7.28
CA GLU A 514 -29.42 -6.67 6.65
C GLU A 514 -30.26 -6.54 5.38
N LYS A 515 -31.18 -5.58 5.32
CA LYS A 515 -32.04 -5.37 4.17
C LYS A 515 -31.26 -4.75 3.02
N PHE A 516 -30.43 -3.74 3.28
CA PHE A 516 -29.55 -3.16 2.28
C PHE A 516 -28.62 -4.21 1.68
N LEU A 517 -27.99 -5.04 2.53
CA LEU A 517 -27.12 -6.13 2.05
C LEU A 517 -27.91 -7.14 1.22
N THR A 518 -29.09 -7.56 1.68
CA THR A 518 -29.95 -8.48 0.92
C THR A 518 -30.35 -7.88 -0.43
N ASP A 519 -30.75 -6.61 -0.47
CA ASP A 519 -31.14 -5.91 -1.71
C ASP A 519 -29.91 -5.68 -2.63
N LEU A 520 -28.72 -5.41 -2.08
CA LEU A 520 -27.45 -5.29 -2.81
C LEU A 520 -27.05 -6.60 -3.46
N PHE A 521 -27.06 -7.68 -2.69
CA PHE A 521 -26.67 -8.99 -3.19
C PHE A 521 -27.72 -9.56 -4.14
N ALA A 522 -29.02 -9.35 -3.88
CA ALA A 522 -30.07 -9.70 -4.85
C ALA A 522 -29.93 -8.95 -6.18
N GLN A 523 -29.52 -7.68 -6.16
CA GLN A 523 -29.23 -6.93 -7.39
C GLN A 523 -27.97 -7.45 -8.12
N LEU A 524 -26.99 -7.94 -7.37
CA LEU A 524 -25.80 -8.59 -7.93
C LEU A 524 -26.10 -10.00 -8.47
N THR A 525 -27.15 -10.67 -7.97
CA THR A 525 -27.46 -12.08 -8.32
C THR A 525 -28.61 -12.32 -9.29
N ASP A 526 -29.43 -11.32 -9.61
CA ASP A 526 -30.62 -11.50 -10.44
C ASP A 526 -30.35 -11.46 -11.96
N GLU A 527 -30.18 -12.63 -12.58
CA GLU A 527 -30.20 -12.77 -14.06
C GLU A 527 -31.59 -12.49 -14.67
N ALA A 528 -32.67 -12.59 -13.87
CA ALA A 528 -34.07 -12.55 -14.30
C ALA A 528 -34.78 -11.21 -14.01
N THR A 529 -34.04 -10.11 -13.83
CA THR A 529 -34.66 -8.80 -13.67
C THR A 529 -35.36 -8.38 -14.97
N ASP A 530 -36.68 -8.20 -14.90
CA ASP A 530 -37.55 -7.82 -16.01
C ASP A 530 -36.99 -6.59 -16.78
N GLU A 531 -36.98 -6.66 -18.11
CA GLU A 531 -36.34 -5.68 -19.01
C GLU A 531 -36.86 -4.23 -18.80
N GLU A 532 -38.09 -4.10 -18.31
CA GLU A 532 -38.74 -2.83 -17.98
C GLU A 532 -38.18 -2.21 -16.67
N LYS A 533 -37.77 -3.04 -15.71
CA LYS A 533 -37.09 -2.60 -14.47
C LYS A 533 -35.62 -2.28 -14.71
N ARG A 534 -34.95 -2.97 -15.66
CA ARG A 534 -33.57 -2.67 -16.09
C ARG A 534 -33.43 -1.25 -16.65
N GLN A 535 -34.45 -0.74 -17.36
CA GLN A 535 -34.48 0.63 -17.87
C GLN A 535 -34.76 1.70 -16.80
N GLU A 536 -35.58 1.40 -15.78
CA GLU A 536 -35.81 2.32 -14.66
C GLU A 536 -34.64 2.38 -13.67
N LEU A 537 -33.90 1.28 -13.51
CA LEU A 537 -32.75 1.16 -12.58
C LEU A 537 -31.38 1.38 -13.23
N GLY A 538 -31.31 1.50 -14.56
CA GLY A 538 -30.05 1.72 -15.28
C GLY A 538 -29.11 0.51 -15.25
N MET A 539 -29.63 -0.72 -15.27
CA MET A 539 -28.80 -1.94 -15.16
C MET A 539 -28.05 -2.31 -16.46
N ASP A 540 -28.38 -1.66 -17.58
CA ASP A 540 -27.53 -1.64 -18.80
C ASP A 540 -26.33 -0.69 -18.66
N ASP A 541 -26.25 0.08 -17.57
CA ASP A 541 -25.20 1.05 -17.32
C ASP A 541 -24.01 0.33 -16.68
N THR A 542 -22.92 0.16 -17.43
CA THR A 542 -21.62 -0.30 -16.94
C THR A 542 -21.20 0.43 -15.65
N GLN A 543 -21.68 1.66 -15.41
CA GLN A 543 -21.44 2.41 -14.18
C GLN A 543 -22.12 1.84 -12.94
N VAL A 544 -23.31 1.22 -13.06
CA VAL A 544 -24.02 0.63 -11.90
C VAL A 544 -23.32 -0.64 -11.46
N ARG A 545 -22.90 -1.49 -12.41
CA ARG A 545 -22.11 -2.68 -12.12
C ARG A 545 -20.75 -2.32 -11.52
N SER A 546 -20.05 -1.34 -12.10
CA SER A 546 -18.81 -0.80 -11.54
C SER A 546 -19.00 -0.29 -10.11
N ALA A 547 -20.04 0.50 -9.84
CA ALA A 547 -20.30 1.01 -8.50
C ALA A 547 -20.64 -0.10 -7.49
N ALA A 548 -21.38 -1.12 -7.89
CA ALA A 548 -21.67 -2.27 -7.03
C ALA A 548 -20.40 -3.12 -6.78
N THR A 549 -19.55 -3.31 -7.79
CA THR A 549 -18.22 -3.92 -7.65
C THR A 549 -17.32 -3.11 -6.73
N ASP A 550 -17.34 -1.77 -6.80
CA ASP A 550 -16.55 -0.91 -5.92
C ASP A 550 -17.04 -0.98 -4.46
N ILE A 551 -18.36 -0.96 -4.24
CA ILE A 551 -18.94 -1.15 -2.90
C ILE A 551 -18.55 -2.53 -2.36
N PHE A 552 -18.67 -3.58 -3.18
CA PHE A 552 -18.25 -4.93 -2.80
C PHE A 552 -16.74 -5.02 -2.53
N SER A 553 -15.91 -4.32 -3.31
CA SER A 553 -14.47 -4.17 -3.09
C SER A 553 -14.19 -3.62 -1.70
N TYR A 554 -14.84 -2.52 -1.35
CA TYR A 554 -14.72 -1.93 -0.02
C TYR A 554 -15.18 -2.89 1.07
N LEU A 555 -16.31 -3.59 0.90
CA LEU A 555 -16.78 -4.56 1.90
C LEU A 555 -15.76 -5.69 2.13
N VAL A 556 -15.17 -6.22 1.07
CA VAL A 556 -14.15 -7.28 1.14
C VAL A 556 -12.83 -6.78 1.71
N GLU A 557 -12.39 -5.57 1.33
CA GLU A 557 -11.17 -4.95 1.83
C GLU A 557 -11.25 -4.63 3.33
N TYR A 558 -12.40 -4.13 3.80
CA TYR A 558 -12.57 -3.67 5.18
C TYR A 558 -13.05 -4.77 6.14
N ASN A 559 -13.86 -5.74 5.69
CA ASN A 559 -14.34 -6.83 6.54
C ASN A 559 -14.59 -8.12 5.73
N PRO A 560 -13.53 -8.85 5.34
CA PRO A 560 -13.67 -10.06 4.54
C PRO A 560 -14.45 -11.16 5.28
N SER A 561 -14.33 -11.27 6.61
CA SER A 561 -15.03 -12.28 7.41
C SER A 561 -16.56 -12.14 7.35
N MET A 562 -17.09 -10.92 7.33
CA MET A 562 -18.54 -10.69 7.18
C MET A 562 -19.03 -11.17 5.81
N VAL A 563 -18.29 -10.87 4.74
CA VAL A 563 -18.63 -11.33 3.39
C VAL A 563 -18.60 -12.85 3.31
N ARG A 564 -17.60 -13.50 3.93
CA ARG A 564 -17.51 -14.97 4.03
C ARG A 564 -18.73 -15.58 4.75
N GLU A 565 -19.13 -15.00 5.88
CA GLU A 565 -20.29 -15.46 6.63
C GLU A 565 -21.58 -15.33 5.81
N PHE A 566 -21.77 -14.19 5.13
CA PHE A 566 -22.93 -13.96 4.27
C PHE A 566 -23.04 -15.02 3.16
N VAL A 567 -21.98 -15.24 2.37
CA VAL A 567 -22.04 -16.19 1.24
C VAL A 567 -22.22 -17.64 1.74
N MET A 568 -21.72 -17.96 2.94
CA MET A 568 -21.96 -19.26 3.56
C MET A 568 -23.41 -19.42 4.05
N GLN A 569 -24.05 -18.36 4.54
CA GLN A 569 -25.46 -18.37 4.92
C GLN A 569 -26.36 -18.45 3.68
N GLU A 570 -26.00 -17.74 2.61
CA GLU A 570 -26.70 -17.78 1.31
C GLU A 570 -26.78 -19.22 0.77
N ALA A 571 -25.67 -19.96 0.84
CA ALA A 571 -25.60 -21.36 0.41
C ALA A 571 -26.44 -22.35 1.21
N GLN A 572 -27.04 -21.93 2.33
CA GLN A 572 -28.01 -22.75 3.06
C GLN A 572 -29.43 -22.60 2.47
N GLN A 573 -29.69 -21.52 1.74
CA GLN A 573 -31.03 -21.15 1.24
C GLN A 573 -31.15 -21.26 -0.28
N ASN A 574 -30.03 -21.19 -1.00
CA ASN A 574 -29.95 -21.07 -2.45
C ASN A 574 -29.14 -22.22 -3.09
N ASP A 575 -29.41 -22.50 -4.36
CA ASP A 575 -28.63 -23.46 -5.17
C ASP A 575 -27.29 -22.82 -5.62
N ASP A 576 -26.29 -23.66 -5.93
CA ASP A 576 -24.93 -23.21 -6.29
C ASP A 576 -24.92 -22.19 -7.45
N ASP A 577 -25.81 -22.35 -8.43
CA ASP A 577 -25.87 -21.54 -9.66
C ASP A 577 -26.27 -20.06 -9.42
N ILE A 578 -26.82 -19.73 -8.23
CA ILE A 578 -27.30 -18.38 -7.89
C ILE A 578 -26.54 -17.76 -6.71
N LEU A 579 -25.46 -18.41 -6.24
CA LEU A 579 -24.63 -17.87 -5.16
C LEU A 579 -23.87 -16.65 -5.66
N LEU A 580 -23.84 -15.58 -4.85
CA LEU A 580 -23.13 -14.35 -5.16
C LEU A 580 -21.67 -14.60 -5.57
N ILE A 581 -20.99 -15.47 -4.82
CA ILE A 581 -19.58 -15.79 -5.06
C ILE A 581 -19.38 -16.49 -6.42
N ASN A 582 -20.32 -17.33 -6.83
CA ASN A 582 -20.26 -18.02 -8.12
C ASN A 582 -20.55 -17.06 -9.27
N LEU A 583 -21.48 -16.13 -9.10
CA LEU A 583 -21.75 -15.08 -10.10
C LEU A 583 -20.56 -14.13 -10.26
N ILE A 584 -19.85 -13.81 -9.17
CA ILE A 584 -18.59 -13.05 -9.24
C ILE A 584 -17.51 -13.83 -9.99
N ILE A 585 -17.38 -15.13 -9.72
CA ILE A 585 -16.43 -16.02 -10.43
C ILE A 585 -16.78 -16.07 -11.92
N GLU A 586 -18.06 -16.21 -12.28
CA GLU A 586 -18.51 -16.21 -13.66
C GLU A 586 -18.27 -14.85 -14.34
N HIS A 587 -18.56 -13.74 -13.67
CA HIS A 587 -18.28 -12.40 -14.18
C HIS A 587 -16.79 -12.15 -14.42
N MET A 588 -15.94 -12.64 -13.52
CA MET A 588 -14.48 -12.57 -13.68
C MET A 588 -14.01 -13.40 -14.89
N ILE A 589 -14.57 -14.59 -15.10
CA ILE A 589 -14.18 -15.52 -16.18
C ILE A 589 -14.73 -15.07 -17.54
N CYS A 590 -15.93 -14.50 -17.55
CA CYS A 590 -16.63 -14.07 -18.76
C CYS A 590 -16.36 -12.60 -19.10
N ASP A 591 -15.39 -11.95 -18.45
CA ASP A 591 -15.05 -10.56 -18.74
C ASP A 591 -14.60 -10.43 -20.20
N THR A 592 -15.22 -9.47 -20.90
CA THR A 592 -14.96 -9.19 -22.32
C THR A 592 -14.11 -7.95 -22.52
N ASP A 593 -13.69 -7.29 -21.43
CA ASP A 593 -12.78 -6.15 -21.46
C ASP A 593 -11.38 -6.56 -21.98
N PRO A 594 -10.90 -5.96 -23.09
CA PRO A 594 -9.55 -6.20 -23.60
C PRO A 594 -8.43 -5.88 -22.60
N GLU A 595 -8.68 -4.97 -21.64
CA GLU A 595 -7.72 -4.58 -20.60
C GLU A 595 -7.83 -5.43 -19.33
N LEU A 596 -8.85 -6.31 -19.24
CA LEU A 596 -9.14 -7.17 -18.08
C LEU A 596 -9.26 -6.41 -16.73
N GLY A 597 -9.53 -5.10 -16.74
CA GLY A 597 -9.49 -4.28 -15.52
C GLY A 597 -10.49 -4.76 -14.46
N GLY A 598 -11.72 -5.04 -14.89
CA GLY A 598 -12.78 -5.58 -14.02
C GLY A 598 -12.45 -6.97 -13.50
N ALA A 599 -12.00 -7.88 -14.37
CA ALA A 599 -11.60 -9.22 -13.99
C ALA A 599 -10.44 -9.25 -12.99
N VAL A 600 -9.44 -8.38 -13.13
CA VAL A 600 -8.32 -8.28 -12.18
C VAL A 600 -8.79 -7.76 -10.82
N GLN A 601 -9.71 -6.78 -10.80
CA GLN A 601 -10.31 -6.29 -9.56
C GLN A 601 -11.07 -7.42 -8.85
N LEU A 602 -11.99 -8.11 -9.55
CA LEU A 602 -12.76 -9.23 -8.99
C LEU A 602 -11.86 -10.40 -8.53
N MET A 603 -10.79 -10.69 -9.28
CA MET A 603 -9.78 -11.68 -8.88
C MET A 603 -9.09 -11.28 -7.57
N GLY A 604 -8.74 -10.00 -7.41
CA GLY A 604 -8.19 -9.47 -6.16
C GLY A 604 -9.12 -9.69 -4.97
N LEU A 605 -10.42 -9.45 -5.15
CA LEU A 605 -11.44 -9.66 -4.10
C LEU A 605 -11.58 -11.13 -3.72
N LEU A 606 -11.67 -12.01 -4.72
CA LEU A 606 -11.72 -13.45 -4.50
C LEU A 606 -10.44 -13.95 -3.81
N ARG A 607 -9.26 -13.41 -4.17
CA ARG A 607 -8.00 -13.73 -3.51
C ARG A 607 -8.04 -13.35 -2.04
N THR A 608 -8.47 -12.13 -1.70
CA THR A 608 -8.63 -11.68 -0.30
C THR A 608 -9.60 -12.57 0.48
N LEU A 609 -10.72 -12.97 -0.13
CA LEU A 609 -11.71 -13.84 0.51
C LEU A 609 -11.18 -15.25 0.75
N VAL A 610 -10.42 -15.83 -0.18
CA VAL A 610 -9.95 -17.23 -0.06
C VAL A 610 -8.57 -17.33 0.62
N ASP A 611 -7.88 -16.21 0.81
CA ASP A 611 -6.58 -16.17 1.49
C ASP A 611 -6.68 -16.66 2.95
N PRO A 612 -6.04 -17.80 3.28
CA PRO A 612 -6.07 -18.36 4.62
C PRO A 612 -5.34 -17.52 5.66
N GLU A 613 -4.44 -16.62 5.25
CA GLU A 613 -3.73 -15.70 6.16
C GLU A 613 -4.64 -14.56 6.63
N ASN A 614 -5.68 -14.24 5.84
CA ASN A 614 -6.71 -13.25 6.17
C ASN A 614 -7.92 -13.86 6.92
N MET A 615 -7.81 -15.10 7.40
CA MET A 615 -8.83 -15.80 8.20
C MET A 615 -8.35 -15.89 9.64
N LEU A 616 -8.98 -15.13 10.55
CA LEU A 616 -8.56 -15.09 11.94
C LEU A 616 -8.69 -16.46 12.61
N ALA A 617 -7.72 -16.79 13.47
CA ALA A 617 -7.92 -17.79 14.50
C ALA A 617 -8.77 -17.18 15.61
N THR A 618 -10.08 -17.11 15.43
CA THR A 618 -10.98 -16.89 16.58
C THR A 618 -10.86 -18.08 17.55
N ALA A 619 -11.32 -17.88 18.80
CA ALA A 619 -11.26 -18.92 19.85
C ALA A 619 -11.84 -20.29 19.41
N ASN A 620 -12.66 -20.29 18.35
CA ASN A 620 -13.05 -21.46 17.58
C ASN A 620 -12.32 -21.44 16.23
N LYS A 621 -11.36 -22.37 16.03
CA LYS A 621 -10.58 -22.56 14.77
C LYS A 621 -11.43 -22.99 13.55
N THR A 622 -12.66 -22.49 13.40
CA THR A 622 -13.66 -23.02 12.46
C THR A 622 -13.78 -22.21 11.17
N GLU A 623 -13.65 -20.88 11.21
CA GLU A 623 -13.87 -20.02 10.01
C GLU A 623 -13.04 -20.48 8.80
N LYS A 624 -11.73 -20.69 8.98
CA LYS A 624 -10.84 -21.17 7.92
C LYS A 624 -11.31 -22.50 7.32
N THR A 625 -11.63 -23.48 8.17
CA THR A 625 -12.02 -24.82 7.69
C THR A 625 -13.41 -24.79 7.05
N GLU A 626 -14.32 -24.02 7.62
CA GLU A 626 -15.71 -23.90 7.18
C GLU A 626 -15.81 -23.17 5.84
N PHE A 627 -15.16 -22.00 5.72
CA PHE A 627 -15.21 -21.21 4.49
C PHE A 627 -14.46 -21.88 3.35
N LEU A 628 -13.26 -22.43 3.59
CA LEU A 628 -12.54 -23.17 2.54
C LEU A 628 -13.30 -24.44 2.14
N GLY A 629 -13.85 -25.17 3.10
CA GLY A 629 -14.71 -26.33 2.82
C GLY A 629 -15.94 -25.96 2.00
N PHE A 630 -16.56 -24.81 2.30
CA PHE A 630 -17.62 -24.22 1.51
C PHE A 630 -17.16 -23.90 0.08
N PHE A 631 -16.07 -23.15 -0.07
CA PHE A 631 -15.53 -22.71 -1.37
C PHE A 631 -15.17 -23.90 -2.28
N TYR A 632 -14.50 -24.92 -1.73
CA TYR A 632 -14.16 -26.13 -2.49
C TYR A 632 -15.39 -26.92 -2.93
N LYS A 633 -16.42 -26.98 -2.08
CA LYS A 633 -17.63 -27.74 -2.38
C LYS A 633 -18.54 -27.04 -3.38
N HIS A 634 -18.72 -25.72 -3.21
CA HIS A 634 -19.77 -24.96 -3.89
C HIS A 634 -19.24 -24.04 -5.00
N CYS A 635 -17.94 -23.70 -5.03
CA CYS A 635 -17.39 -22.73 -6.00
C CYS A 635 -16.38 -23.34 -6.98
N MET A 636 -15.64 -24.38 -6.56
CA MET A 636 -14.54 -24.94 -7.37
C MET A 636 -14.99 -25.49 -8.73
N HIS A 637 -16.20 -26.02 -8.82
CA HIS A 637 -16.73 -26.56 -10.07
C HIS A 637 -16.99 -25.45 -11.10
N VAL A 638 -17.43 -24.26 -10.67
CA VAL A 638 -17.63 -23.08 -11.51
C VAL A 638 -16.29 -22.55 -12.00
N LEU A 639 -15.31 -22.43 -11.11
CA LEU A 639 -13.97 -21.96 -11.43
C LEU A 639 -13.22 -22.88 -12.42
N THR A 640 -13.45 -24.19 -12.35
CA THR A 640 -12.77 -25.20 -13.18
C THR A 640 -13.50 -25.55 -14.48
N ALA A 641 -14.82 -25.31 -14.58
CA ALA A 641 -15.62 -25.66 -15.74
C ALA A 641 -15.08 -25.11 -17.08
N PRO A 642 -14.62 -23.85 -17.19
CA PRO A 642 -14.09 -23.33 -18.44
C PRO A 642 -12.75 -23.96 -18.86
N LEU A 643 -11.90 -24.33 -17.88
CA LEU A 643 -10.66 -25.06 -18.17
C LEU A 643 -10.95 -26.47 -18.70
N LEU A 644 -11.92 -27.15 -18.10
CA LEU A 644 -12.36 -28.47 -18.54
C LEU A 644 -12.98 -28.40 -19.95
N ALA A 645 -13.82 -27.40 -20.24
CA ALA A 645 -14.39 -27.21 -21.56
C ALA A 645 -13.30 -27.02 -22.64
N ASN A 646 -12.27 -26.21 -22.36
CA ASN A 646 -11.17 -25.94 -23.30
C ASN A 646 -10.15 -27.07 -23.46
N THR A 647 -10.24 -28.12 -22.64
CA THR A 647 -9.40 -29.33 -22.76
C THR A 647 -10.13 -30.50 -23.41
N THR A 648 -11.41 -30.33 -23.80
CA THR A 648 -12.19 -31.38 -24.49
C THR A 648 -11.82 -31.56 -25.96
N GLU A 649 -11.24 -30.54 -26.60
CA GLU A 649 -10.64 -30.63 -27.93
C GLU A 649 -9.11 -30.55 -27.79
N ASP A 650 -8.37 -31.45 -28.47
CA ASP A 650 -6.90 -31.61 -28.41
C ASP A 650 -6.06 -30.35 -28.75
N LYS A 651 -6.69 -29.17 -28.92
CA LYS A 651 -6.06 -27.88 -29.20
C LYS A 651 -6.80 -26.73 -28.49
N PRO A 652 -6.12 -25.94 -27.65
CA PRO A 652 -6.71 -24.71 -27.10
C PRO A 652 -6.86 -23.65 -28.21
N SER A 653 -8.02 -22.99 -28.30
CA SER A 653 -8.23 -21.85 -29.19
C SER A 653 -7.54 -20.59 -28.67
N LYS A 654 -6.90 -19.81 -29.55
CA LYS A 654 -6.09 -18.62 -29.18
C LYS A 654 -6.90 -17.44 -28.63
N GLU A 655 -8.15 -17.27 -29.06
CA GLU A 655 -9.05 -16.18 -28.63
C GLU A 655 -9.58 -16.35 -27.19
N THR A 656 -9.28 -17.51 -26.61
CA THR A 656 -9.92 -18.05 -25.41
C THR A 656 -8.98 -17.74 -24.24
N VAL A 657 -7.67 -17.91 -24.39
CA VAL A 657 -6.65 -17.82 -23.31
C VAL A 657 -6.71 -16.54 -22.45
N SER A 658 -7.05 -15.38 -23.01
CA SER A 658 -7.15 -14.12 -22.25
C SER A 658 -8.34 -14.08 -21.29
N ALA A 659 -9.46 -14.73 -21.62
CA ALA A 659 -10.70 -14.67 -20.84
C ALA A 659 -10.61 -15.47 -19.51
N TRP A 660 -9.90 -16.61 -19.48
CA TRP A 660 -9.75 -17.43 -18.26
C TRP A 660 -8.44 -17.21 -17.50
N LEU A 661 -7.57 -16.30 -17.96
CA LEU A 661 -6.29 -16.03 -17.28
C LEU A 661 -6.49 -15.67 -15.79
N PRO A 662 -7.46 -14.81 -15.40
CA PRO A 662 -7.71 -14.52 -13.99
C PRO A 662 -8.13 -15.76 -13.19
N GLY A 663 -9.03 -16.59 -13.75
CA GLY A 663 -9.45 -17.84 -13.11
C GLY A 663 -8.30 -18.86 -12.97
N TYR A 664 -7.43 -18.95 -13.97
CA TYR A 664 -6.22 -19.79 -13.93
C TYR A 664 -5.22 -19.32 -12.88
N LEU A 665 -4.98 -18.00 -12.79
CA LEU A 665 -4.09 -17.42 -11.77
C LEU A 665 -4.64 -17.64 -10.36
N LEU A 666 -5.94 -17.43 -10.15
CA LEU A 666 -6.59 -17.72 -8.87
C LEU A 666 -6.45 -19.21 -8.51
N MET A 667 -6.66 -20.14 -9.47
CA MET A 667 -6.42 -21.56 -9.24
C MET A 667 -4.96 -21.90 -8.93
N LYS A 668 -4.01 -21.25 -9.62
CA LYS A 668 -2.57 -21.40 -9.34
C LYS A 668 -2.26 -20.98 -7.90
N ASP A 669 -2.82 -19.85 -7.45
CA ASP A 669 -2.67 -19.38 -6.07
C ASP A 669 -3.27 -20.36 -5.05
N LEU A 670 -4.47 -20.92 -5.32
CA LEU A 670 -5.11 -21.93 -4.45
C LEU A 670 -4.28 -23.22 -4.34
N ILE A 671 -3.70 -23.67 -5.46
CA ILE A 671 -2.87 -24.87 -5.51
C ILE A 671 -1.53 -24.63 -4.80
N ASN A 672 -0.90 -23.47 -5.03
CA ASN A 672 0.38 -23.10 -4.44
C ASN A 672 0.31 -22.90 -2.92
N ASN A 673 -0.82 -22.39 -2.41
CA ASN A 673 -1.07 -22.21 -0.98
C ASN A 673 -1.36 -23.53 -0.22
N LYS A 674 -1.20 -24.71 -0.84
CA LYS A 674 -1.53 -26.02 -0.24
C LYS A 674 -2.92 -26.04 0.42
N LEU A 675 -3.91 -25.42 -0.21
CA LEU A 675 -5.30 -25.51 0.22
C LEU A 675 -5.95 -26.88 -0.10
N ALA A 676 -5.15 -27.86 -0.51
CA ALA A 676 -5.55 -29.26 -0.60
C ALA A 676 -5.86 -29.81 0.80
N ILE A 677 -7.12 -30.16 1.00
CA ILE A 677 -7.62 -30.97 2.12
C ILE A 677 -6.71 -32.20 2.35
#